data_AF-A0A202E914-F1
#
_entry.id   AF-A0A202E914-F1
#
_cell.length_a   1.000
_cell.length_b   1.000
_cell.length_c   1.000
_cell.angle_alpha   90.00
_cell.angle_beta   90.00
_cell.angle_gamma   90.00
#
_symmetry.space_group_name_H-M   'P 1'
#
loop_
_entity.id
_entity.type
_entity.pdbx_description
1 polymer ?
#
loop_
_entity_poly.entity_id
_entity_poly.type
_entity_poly.pdbx_seq_one_letter_code
_entity_poly.pdbx_strand_id
1 'polypeptide(L)'
;MRRTITNDDGSRESESDGSIRRRPLLGTIGAFGVTAGLAGRVGADDESEWPEPGDEYYQLLVEDLSAMGLPPAEFVFGNSESATADQFWAGTEGFGSADPLTVTGDGVPFSDATRFEITEEPDENWDVQLRTADWASDPYRSVEAGDVMLGVAYLRAPDGDATAQYVASNDQSDAWNSVVSDDHQEPPAQWQRYFFPIEFDAAAEGSDFEWTIEVHLGFDVQTVDVGGLALFDFGQDIDVSELPSGAIGDDYDGGDEDEGEEVVYDEWPDPDDEYYAGLVDELSELEIAPGHFVYAENEAETFSAYDLAGANEELGERESLAVADEDVPFSEATRVSVGELEDGSLDPWGINFQATVEDRGVSAGDTLLGVAYIRNPGTGGSTADITYKSTDADNESANYVLNGGISAGQEWERYFFPIGFQSGGDAGEWWTEFWLGVEGQTVDIGGLALLDFANGADPNELPSWDEEIDLEDGWEDDADARIQEHRTADLTVSVTDTNGDAVDAAVDLEMQDHEFTFGTAVDANRLQTDDADGEQYREVIPDLFNTTVLENHHKWRFFEENQETADAATEWVLEQDLDIRGHACLWANRDAYAIPEDVEDAMDEGDAAHVEQRTLEHIETIIEHYGDDMEHWDVVNEAIHEPEMKELIDGEDVDPVEAPILEEWYETATDVAPEGVALDVNDYNVLAGPYEGTRDDYERQIEFLADADGVDLGGIGLQSHFSRSEQLTPGEIMETLDRYAEAGDGAALRITEFDMADPNWLEEDKADFFHWFLKTVYSHPDMEDFVMWGLWDDEHWEDDAPLFDADWNPKPTHDVYTGLVFEEWWTDETGETDADGAFDVTAFLGEYDLTVDVGDNEIATSLSLEEPTDESLEIILVDIDVRGSGQGNGRVPVHLHGGDEFDPADVDYETVRFGDPDLVAAGDGSDVVHLPGGGGNGRGNGNGRGNGNGRGNGNGPGNSNGRGNRSQMVHFDGSDSGLEDSALLTGRTEDGNLIVGTDRL
;
A
#
# COMPACT_ATOMS: atom_id res chain seq x y z
N MET A 1 27.67 7.52 55.63
CA MET A 1 27.64 6.81 56.94
C MET A 1 27.29 5.35 56.65
N ARG A 2 28.20 4.42 56.98
CA ARG A 2 28.07 2.95 57.21
C ARG A 2 26.73 2.28 56.80
N ARG A 3 26.69 1.26 55.94
CA ARG A 3 27.33 -0.09 55.97
C ARG A 3 27.41 -0.60 54.51
N THR A 4 28.53 -1.04 53.93
CA THR A 4 29.29 -2.31 54.11
C THR A 4 28.43 -3.54 53.85
N ILE A 5 28.68 -4.31 52.77
CA ILE A 5 29.50 -5.56 52.69
C ILE A 5 29.70 -5.82 51.16
N THR A 6 30.89 -5.62 50.56
CA THR A 6 32.02 -6.58 50.32
C THR A 6 31.63 -7.83 49.53
N ASN A 7 32.38 -8.39 48.58
CA ASN A 7 33.60 -8.10 47.78
C ASN A 7 33.99 -9.47 47.18
N ASP A 8 34.59 -9.49 45.98
CA ASP A 8 35.55 -10.51 45.48
C ASP A 8 35.02 -11.95 45.32
N ASP A 9 35.48 -12.80 44.40
CA ASP A 9 36.63 -12.88 43.50
C ASP A 9 36.15 -13.58 42.19
N GLY A 10 36.83 -13.64 41.07
CA GLY A 10 38.20 -13.31 40.71
C GLY A 10 38.73 -14.31 39.68
N SER A 11 39.21 -13.78 38.54
CA SER A 11 40.24 -14.33 37.65
C SER A 11 39.89 -15.57 36.79
N ARG A 12 40.31 -15.71 35.53
CA ARG A 12 41.33 -15.00 34.74
C ARG A 12 41.22 -15.38 33.26
N GLU A 13 41.53 -14.40 32.41
CA GLU A 13 42.11 -14.37 31.04
C GLU A 13 42.72 -15.71 30.53
N SER A 14 42.65 -16.06 29.24
CA SER A 14 43.23 -15.28 28.12
C SER A 14 42.79 -15.73 26.71
N GLU A 15 42.65 -14.72 25.84
CA GLU A 15 43.06 -14.50 24.42
C GLU A 15 43.46 -15.74 23.56
N SER A 16 43.12 -15.90 22.25
CA SER A 16 43.16 -14.94 21.13
C SER A 16 42.56 -15.47 19.79
N ASP A 17 41.87 -14.58 19.06
CA ASP A 17 41.97 -14.19 17.62
C ASP A 17 41.48 -15.08 16.43
N GLY A 18 40.76 -14.40 15.51
CA GLY A 18 40.26 -14.79 14.17
C GLY A 18 38.85 -15.41 14.13
N SER A 19 37.85 -15.07 13.30
CA SER A 19 37.48 -13.94 12.41
C SER A 19 36.20 -14.39 11.64
N ILE A 20 35.05 -13.70 11.79
CA ILE A 20 33.90 -13.46 10.85
C ILE A 20 33.38 -14.65 9.99
N ARG A 21 32.10 -15.03 9.86
CA ARG A 21 30.79 -14.33 9.86
C ARG A 21 29.68 -15.28 10.35
N ARG A 22 28.79 -14.80 11.22
CA ARG A 22 27.42 -15.27 11.50
C ARG A 22 26.64 -14.05 12.04
N ARG A 23 25.40 -13.83 11.61
CA ARG A 23 24.43 -12.99 12.32
C ARG A 23 23.13 -13.78 12.40
N PRO A 24 22.69 -14.19 13.61
CA PRO A 24 21.35 -14.72 13.82
C PRO A 24 20.40 -13.58 14.24
N LEU A 25 19.19 -13.58 13.67
CA LEU A 25 18.01 -13.04 14.35
C LEU A 25 17.71 -13.92 15.56
N LEU A 26 17.39 -13.30 16.70
CA LEU A 26 16.56 -13.89 17.76
C LEU A 26 16.28 -12.84 18.84
N GLY A 27 15.01 -12.44 18.90
CA GLY A 27 14.17 -12.51 20.08
C GLY A 27 14.51 -11.63 21.29
N THR A 28 13.64 -10.66 21.56
CA THR A 28 13.41 -10.21 22.95
C THR A 28 11.94 -9.89 23.21
N ILE A 29 11.20 -10.90 23.71
CA ILE A 29 10.02 -10.68 24.57
C ILE A 29 10.50 -10.07 25.89
N GLY A 30 9.88 -8.96 26.31
CA GLY A 30 10.23 -8.29 27.56
C GLY A 30 9.18 -7.30 28.07
N ALA A 31 8.07 -7.81 28.57
CA ALA A 31 7.02 -7.10 29.30
C ALA A 31 7.53 -6.07 30.34
N PHE A 32 7.04 -4.82 30.29
CA PHE A 32 6.90 -3.88 31.41
C PHE A 32 5.81 -2.84 31.02
N GLY A 33 4.75 -2.57 31.76
CA GLY A 33 4.66 -2.53 33.22
C GLY A 33 5.00 -1.12 33.72
N VAL A 34 4.01 -0.21 33.62
CA VAL A 34 3.95 1.16 34.16
C VAL A 34 4.90 1.38 35.35
N THR A 35 5.90 2.27 35.21
CA THR A 35 6.42 3.08 36.33
C THR A 35 7.25 4.28 35.85
N ALA A 36 6.73 5.48 36.16
CA ALA A 36 7.44 6.75 36.05
C ALA A 36 8.77 6.76 36.84
N GLY A 37 9.82 7.34 36.24
CA GLY A 37 11.13 7.46 36.89
C GLY A 37 12.17 8.30 36.13
N LEU A 38 12.09 9.62 36.30
CA LEU A 38 13.13 10.63 35.99
C LEU A 38 14.56 10.22 36.38
N ALA A 39 15.52 10.35 35.45
CA ALA A 39 16.87 10.95 35.59
C ALA A 39 17.75 10.54 34.39
N GLY A 40 18.50 11.39 33.70
CA GLY A 40 18.85 12.79 33.85
C GLY A 40 20.06 13.09 32.94
N ARG A 41 19.96 14.12 32.11
CA ARG A 41 21.09 14.66 31.31
C ARG A 41 21.57 15.93 32.01
N VAL A 42 22.87 16.05 32.23
CA VAL A 42 23.48 17.26 32.80
C VAL A 42 24.30 17.95 31.71
N GLY A 43 23.85 19.13 31.30
CA GLY A 43 24.77 20.26 31.05
C GLY A 43 24.63 21.00 29.73
N ALA A 44 23.59 21.80 29.56
CA ALA A 44 23.68 23.20 29.10
C ALA A 44 22.43 23.92 29.62
N ASP A 45 22.63 24.91 30.49
CA ASP A 45 21.60 25.88 30.88
C ASP A 45 21.52 26.92 29.75
N ASP A 46 20.48 26.86 28.93
CA ASP A 46 19.81 28.03 28.35
C ASP A 46 18.34 27.60 28.19
N GLU A 47 17.46 28.12 29.04
CA GLU A 47 16.02 28.11 28.74
C GLU A 47 15.90 29.06 27.55
N SER A 48 15.74 28.53 26.32
CA SER A 48 15.39 29.39 25.18
C SER A 48 14.05 30.06 25.52
N GLU A 49 14.00 31.39 25.39
CA GLU A 49 12.78 32.17 25.54
C GLU A 49 12.45 32.75 24.16
N TRP A 50 11.17 32.84 23.80
CA TRP A 50 10.74 33.43 22.53
C TRP A 50 11.34 34.84 22.33
N PRO A 51 11.78 35.19 21.11
CA PRO A 51 12.35 36.49 20.82
C PRO A 51 11.36 37.63 21.10
N GLU A 52 11.85 38.77 21.62
CA GLU A 52 10.98 39.91 21.97
C GLU A 52 10.23 40.46 20.72
N PRO A 53 8.89 40.40 20.70
CA PRO A 53 8.07 40.97 19.61
C PRO A 53 8.20 42.49 19.52
N GLY A 54 8.18 43.02 18.29
CA GLY A 54 8.35 44.44 17.98
C GLY A 54 7.03 45.21 17.81
N ASP A 55 5.92 44.51 17.60
CA ASP A 55 4.56 45.05 17.55
C ASP A 55 3.51 44.07 18.10
N GLU A 56 2.24 44.47 18.05
CA GLU A 56 1.09 43.76 18.61
C GLU A 56 0.79 42.47 17.85
N TYR A 57 0.92 42.48 16.52
CA TYR A 57 0.75 41.29 15.67
C TYR A 57 1.77 40.19 16.02
N TYR A 58 3.07 40.51 16.06
CA TYR A 58 4.10 39.53 16.41
C TYR A 58 4.01 39.09 17.88
N GLN A 59 3.42 39.93 18.75
CA GLN A 59 3.17 39.54 20.14
C GLN A 59 2.09 38.46 20.22
N LEU A 60 0.96 38.67 19.55
CA LEU A 60 -0.13 37.69 19.50
C LEU A 60 0.32 36.38 18.85
N LEU A 61 1.09 36.47 17.76
CA LEU A 61 1.57 35.28 17.07
C LEU A 61 2.51 34.42 17.94
N VAL A 62 3.38 35.04 18.74
CA VAL A 62 4.21 34.30 19.72
C VAL A 62 3.37 33.70 20.83
N GLU A 63 2.33 34.40 21.31
CA GLU A 63 1.42 33.91 22.34
C GLU A 63 0.63 32.69 21.84
N ASP A 64 0.13 32.73 20.60
CA ASP A 64 -0.60 31.63 19.94
C ASP A 64 0.31 30.40 19.77
N LEU A 65 1.49 30.57 19.15
CA LEU A 65 2.42 29.45 18.94
C LEU A 65 2.93 28.85 20.27
N SER A 66 3.09 29.69 21.30
CA SER A 66 3.42 29.21 22.65
C SER A 66 2.29 28.41 23.28
N ALA A 67 1.04 28.81 23.06
CA ALA A 67 -0.15 28.14 23.59
C ALA A 67 -0.38 26.79 22.89
N MET A 68 0.01 26.66 21.62
CA MET A 68 0.07 25.40 20.88
C MET A 68 1.17 24.46 21.37
N GLY A 69 1.98 24.86 22.36
CA GLY A 69 3.00 24.01 22.95
C GLY A 69 4.31 23.95 22.17
N LEU A 70 4.45 24.76 21.11
CA LEU A 70 5.64 24.77 20.27
C LEU A 70 6.87 25.31 21.01
N PRO A 71 8.07 24.77 20.75
CA PRO A 71 9.29 25.28 21.32
C PRO A 71 9.61 26.69 20.79
N PRO A 72 10.37 27.51 21.53
CA PRO A 72 10.73 28.85 21.07
C PRO A 72 11.52 28.86 19.75
N ALA A 73 11.01 29.61 18.77
CA ALA A 73 11.62 29.79 17.44
C ALA A 73 12.24 31.18 17.24
N GLU A 74 13.08 31.34 16.21
CA GLU A 74 13.68 32.62 15.82
C GLU A 74 12.90 33.30 14.67
N PHE A 75 12.70 34.62 14.71
CA PHE A 75 12.09 35.37 13.61
C PHE A 75 13.06 35.55 12.44
N VAL A 76 12.63 35.25 11.21
CA VAL A 76 13.50 35.32 10.02
C VAL A 76 13.50 36.70 9.34
N PHE A 77 12.34 37.31 9.09
CA PHE A 77 12.22 38.57 8.31
C PHE A 77 12.20 39.85 9.16
N GLY A 78 12.17 39.72 10.48
CA GLY A 78 12.06 40.81 11.45
C GLY A 78 11.03 40.50 12.52
N ASN A 79 10.90 41.38 13.52
CA ASN A 79 9.98 41.18 14.65
C ASN A 79 8.76 42.12 14.61
N SER A 80 8.40 42.66 13.44
CA SER A 80 7.25 43.56 13.27
C SER A 80 6.75 43.50 11.83
N GLU A 81 5.46 43.78 11.61
CA GLU A 81 4.79 43.84 10.29
C GLU A 81 5.60 44.67 9.29
N SER A 82 6.02 45.88 9.68
CA SER A 82 6.79 46.78 8.82
C SER A 82 8.19 46.25 8.50
N ALA A 83 8.82 45.50 9.42
CA ALA A 83 10.15 44.94 9.17
C ALA A 83 10.08 43.77 8.19
N THR A 84 9.03 42.95 8.30
CA THR A 84 8.77 41.81 7.42
C THR A 84 8.31 42.27 6.04
N ALA A 85 7.36 43.21 5.95
CA ALA A 85 6.92 43.77 4.67
C ALA A 85 8.05 44.43 3.87
N ASP A 86 9.04 45.05 4.54
CA ASP A 86 10.22 45.64 3.89
C ASP A 86 11.13 44.58 3.20
N GLN A 87 10.97 43.29 3.53
CA GLN A 87 11.70 42.17 2.91
C GLN A 87 11.04 41.68 1.61
N PHE A 88 9.78 41.99 1.35
CA PHE A 88 9.04 41.47 0.20
C PHE A 88 8.96 42.48 -0.95
N TRP A 89 8.97 41.95 -2.17
CA TRP A 89 8.71 42.63 -3.41
C TRP A 89 7.46 42.05 -4.06
N ALA A 90 6.56 42.93 -4.52
CA ALA A 90 5.38 42.53 -5.30
C ALA A 90 5.66 42.68 -6.80
N GLY A 91 5.51 41.58 -7.54
CA GLY A 91 5.61 41.48 -8.99
C GLY A 91 4.26 41.19 -9.62
N THR A 92 3.97 41.80 -10.78
CA THR A 92 2.73 41.52 -11.53
C THR A 92 2.97 41.28 -13.03
N GLU A 93 4.21 41.39 -13.50
CA GLU A 93 4.66 41.29 -14.91
C GLU A 93 3.80 42.00 -15.99
N GLY A 94 2.88 42.89 -15.59
CA GLY A 94 1.95 43.61 -16.47
C GLY A 94 0.52 43.08 -16.51
N PHE A 95 0.22 41.96 -15.83
CA PHE A 95 -1.11 41.32 -15.77
C PHE A 95 -2.09 42.00 -14.81
N GLY A 96 -1.59 42.87 -13.93
CA GLY A 96 -2.40 43.54 -12.93
C GLY A 96 -1.69 44.64 -12.15
N SER A 97 -2.26 45.01 -11.01
CA SER A 97 -1.66 45.93 -10.04
C SER A 97 -1.52 45.30 -8.66
N ALA A 98 -0.42 45.61 -7.98
CA ALA A 98 -0.21 45.34 -6.57
C ALA A 98 -0.17 46.69 -5.83
N ASP A 99 -1.19 46.96 -5.02
CA ASP A 99 -1.37 48.23 -4.32
C ASP A 99 -1.35 48.02 -2.79
N PRO A 100 -0.61 48.84 -2.02
CA PRO A 100 -0.63 48.77 -0.56
C PRO A 100 -2.03 49.02 0.00
N LEU A 101 -2.43 48.20 0.96
CA LEU A 101 -3.72 48.21 1.62
C LEU A 101 -3.52 48.41 3.13
N THR A 102 -4.12 49.47 3.69
CA THR A 102 -4.19 49.65 5.15
C THR A 102 -5.44 48.95 5.69
N VAL A 103 -5.26 47.98 6.58
CA VAL A 103 -6.35 47.22 7.19
C VAL A 103 -6.81 47.95 8.46
N THR A 104 -8.11 48.27 8.54
CA THR A 104 -8.68 48.92 9.73
C THR A 104 -10.09 48.43 10.01
N GLY A 105 -10.29 47.74 11.13
CA GLY A 105 -11.62 47.34 11.61
C GLY A 105 -12.16 46.04 11.00
N ASP A 106 -11.28 45.20 10.45
CA ASP A 106 -11.60 43.91 9.81
C ASP A 106 -11.32 42.71 10.76
N GLY A 107 -11.28 42.91 12.07
CA GLY A 107 -11.09 41.82 13.06
C GLY A 107 -9.68 41.24 13.17
N VAL A 108 -8.81 41.48 12.20
CA VAL A 108 -7.45 40.90 12.17
C VAL A 108 -6.38 41.72 12.95
N PRO A 109 -5.35 41.05 13.50
CA PRO A 109 -4.34 41.68 14.36
C PRO A 109 -3.25 42.50 13.64
N PHE A 110 -3.30 42.60 12.31
CA PHE A 110 -2.34 43.34 11.48
C PHE A 110 -2.97 44.55 10.78
N SER A 111 -2.15 45.51 10.37
CA SER A 111 -2.56 46.81 9.82
C SER A 111 -2.04 47.11 8.42
N ASP A 112 -1.04 46.37 7.94
CA ASP A 112 -0.47 46.51 6.59
C ASP A 112 -0.69 45.23 5.74
N ALA A 113 -1.17 45.40 4.52
CA ALA A 113 -1.42 44.34 3.54
C ALA A 113 -1.13 44.84 2.11
N THR A 114 -1.17 43.94 1.13
CA THR A 114 -1.08 44.24 -0.31
C THR A 114 -2.27 43.65 -1.04
N ARG A 115 -2.96 44.46 -1.84
CA ARG A 115 -4.02 44.00 -2.74
C ARG A 115 -3.45 43.75 -4.13
N PHE A 116 -3.68 42.57 -4.66
CA PHE A 116 -3.41 42.19 -6.04
C PHE A 116 -4.73 42.20 -6.82
N GLU A 117 -4.83 43.07 -7.83
CA GLU A 117 -5.93 43.07 -8.80
C GLU A 117 -5.39 42.56 -10.14
N ILE A 118 -5.68 41.29 -10.47
CA ILE A 118 -5.26 40.63 -11.71
C ILE A 118 -6.36 40.85 -12.74
N THR A 119 -5.99 41.42 -13.89
CA THR A 119 -6.95 41.93 -14.89
C THR A 119 -6.82 41.28 -16.25
N GLU A 120 -5.77 40.49 -16.43
CA GLU A 120 -5.46 39.67 -17.60
C GLU A 120 -4.87 38.36 -17.07
N GLU A 121 -5.26 37.25 -17.69
CA GLU A 121 -4.83 35.89 -17.32
C GLU A 121 -3.30 35.78 -17.48
N PRO A 122 -2.56 35.48 -16.40
CA PRO A 122 -1.10 35.31 -16.44
C PRO A 122 -0.69 34.04 -17.21
N ASP A 123 0.54 34.01 -17.74
CA ASP A 123 1.03 32.84 -18.48
C ASP A 123 1.52 31.74 -17.50
N GLU A 124 2.04 32.14 -16.33
CA GLU A 124 2.52 31.26 -15.26
C GLU A 124 2.00 31.74 -13.88
N ASN A 125 1.85 30.83 -12.91
CA ASN A 125 1.32 31.17 -11.58
C ASN A 125 2.21 32.15 -10.78
N TRP A 126 3.52 32.20 -11.05
CA TRP A 126 4.45 33.15 -10.44
C TRP A 126 4.54 34.50 -11.16
N ASP A 127 3.86 34.71 -12.29
CA ASP A 127 3.88 36.01 -13.01
C ASP A 127 3.25 37.15 -12.18
N VAL A 128 2.33 36.80 -11.29
CA VAL A 128 1.83 37.66 -10.22
C VAL A 128 2.21 37.04 -8.89
N GLN A 129 3.07 37.70 -8.12
CA GLN A 129 3.60 37.11 -6.88
C GLN A 129 4.01 38.17 -5.85
N LEU A 130 4.02 37.76 -4.59
CA LEU A 130 4.72 38.43 -3.51
C LEU A 130 5.91 37.58 -3.10
N ARG A 131 7.14 38.04 -3.38
CA ARG A 131 8.36 37.26 -3.15
C ARG A 131 9.36 38.06 -2.34
N THR A 132 10.10 37.39 -1.49
CA THR A 132 11.26 37.99 -0.80
C THR A 132 12.18 38.69 -1.81
N ALA A 133 12.72 39.86 -1.47
CA ALA A 133 13.44 40.71 -2.41
C ALA A 133 14.96 40.47 -2.39
N ASP A 134 15.63 40.65 -3.52
CA ASP A 134 17.10 40.53 -3.64
C ASP A 134 17.89 41.55 -2.76
N TRP A 135 17.22 42.61 -2.29
CA TRP A 135 17.76 43.59 -1.34
C TRP A 135 17.47 43.28 0.14
N ALA A 136 16.78 42.17 0.44
CA ALA A 136 16.62 41.65 1.81
C ALA A 136 17.95 41.23 2.45
N SER A 137 19.04 41.27 1.68
CA SER A 137 20.41 40.98 2.11
C SER A 137 20.94 41.92 3.21
N ASP A 138 20.85 41.53 4.48
CA ASP A 138 22.03 41.14 5.30
C ASP A 138 21.75 41.12 6.83
N PRO A 139 21.94 39.97 7.50
CA PRO A 139 22.02 38.64 6.90
C PRO A 139 20.62 38.07 6.70
N TYR A 140 20.27 37.83 5.44
CA TYR A 140 19.29 36.81 5.07
C TYR A 140 19.93 35.47 5.45
N ARG A 141 19.24 34.68 6.27
CA ARG A 141 19.81 33.53 7.00
C ARG A 141 20.12 32.37 6.05
N SER A 142 21.22 31.65 6.26
CA SER A 142 21.45 30.36 5.57
C SER A 142 20.64 29.27 6.25
N VAL A 143 20.17 28.31 5.47
CA VAL A 143 19.43 27.11 5.93
C VAL A 143 20.28 25.86 5.70
N GLU A 144 20.16 24.87 6.56
CA GLU A 144 20.75 23.54 6.42
C GLU A 144 19.68 22.51 6.06
N ALA A 145 20.08 21.35 5.53
CA ALA A 145 19.16 20.24 5.30
C ALA A 145 18.56 19.74 6.63
N GLY A 146 17.25 19.56 6.68
CA GLY A 146 16.42 19.26 7.86
C GLY A 146 15.99 20.49 8.67
N ASP A 147 16.35 21.73 8.27
CA ASP A 147 15.85 22.91 8.98
C ASP A 147 14.33 23.07 8.77
N VAL A 148 13.61 23.14 9.90
CA VAL A 148 12.16 23.27 9.97
C VAL A 148 11.77 24.72 10.24
N MET A 149 10.86 25.25 9.43
CA MET A 149 10.32 26.60 9.54
C MET A 149 8.79 26.61 9.47
N LEU A 150 8.18 27.68 9.95
CA LEU A 150 6.74 27.92 9.85
C LEU A 150 6.47 29.27 9.19
N GLY A 151 5.97 29.23 7.96
CA GLY A 151 5.41 30.38 7.26
C GLY A 151 4.02 30.73 7.78
N VAL A 152 3.72 32.02 7.89
CA VAL A 152 2.39 32.52 8.26
C VAL A 152 1.97 33.57 7.25
N ALA A 153 0.76 33.47 6.71
CA ALA A 153 0.15 34.51 5.91
C ALA A 153 -1.35 34.61 6.19
N TYR A 154 -1.90 35.81 6.09
CA TYR A 154 -3.33 36.01 5.97
C TYR A 154 -3.68 36.27 4.51
N LEU A 155 -4.70 35.58 4.00
CA LEU A 155 -5.18 35.71 2.64
C LEU A 155 -6.68 36.01 2.65
N ARG A 156 -7.17 36.77 1.66
CA ARG A 156 -8.60 36.89 1.36
C ARG A 156 -8.86 37.18 -0.12
N ALA A 157 -9.99 36.72 -0.64
CA ALA A 157 -10.50 37.00 -1.97
C ALA A 157 -11.69 38.00 -1.88
N PRO A 158 -11.44 39.32 -1.81
CA PRO A 158 -12.51 40.29 -1.55
C PRO A 158 -13.56 40.40 -2.66
N ASP A 159 -13.27 39.89 -3.87
CA ASP A 159 -14.12 39.98 -5.04
C ASP A 159 -14.03 38.68 -5.88
N GLY A 160 -14.87 37.69 -5.54
CA GLY A 160 -14.96 36.40 -6.25
C GLY A 160 -14.02 35.34 -5.68
N ASP A 161 -13.95 34.20 -6.36
CA ASP A 161 -13.08 33.09 -5.98
C ASP A 161 -11.64 33.42 -6.40
N ALA A 162 -10.69 32.97 -5.60
CA ALA A 162 -9.28 33.15 -5.91
C ALA A 162 -8.44 32.00 -5.37
N THR A 163 -7.30 31.76 -6.00
CA THR A 163 -6.31 30.75 -5.62
C THR A 163 -4.97 31.43 -5.35
N ALA A 164 -4.31 31.03 -4.27
CA ALA A 164 -2.98 31.48 -3.91
C ALA A 164 -2.13 30.28 -3.51
N GLN A 165 -0.87 30.24 -3.94
CA GLN A 165 0.07 29.18 -3.56
C GLN A 165 1.22 29.76 -2.73
N TYR A 166 1.56 29.17 -1.60
CA TYR A 166 2.71 29.56 -0.78
C TYR A 166 3.90 28.65 -1.09
N VAL A 167 5.03 29.23 -1.46
CA VAL A 167 6.20 28.48 -1.92
C VAL A 167 7.44 28.88 -1.12
N ALA A 168 8.14 27.88 -0.60
CA ALA A 168 9.51 28.00 -0.13
C ALA A 168 10.44 27.39 -1.18
N SER A 169 11.04 28.23 -2.02
CA SER A 169 11.91 27.80 -3.10
C SER A 169 13.36 27.70 -2.64
N ASN A 170 14.08 26.66 -3.07
CA ASN A 170 15.50 26.45 -2.79
C ASN A 170 16.23 26.04 -4.08
N ASP A 171 17.10 26.91 -4.60
CA ASP A 171 17.89 26.70 -5.83
C ASP A 171 18.91 25.55 -5.71
N GLN A 172 19.17 25.04 -4.49
CA GLN A 172 20.05 23.90 -4.23
C GLN A 172 19.29 22.58 -4.04
N SER A 173 17.96 22.61 -3.98
CA SER A 173 17.09 21.45 -3.93
C SER A 173 16.61 21.06 -5.34
N ASP A 174 16.37 19.77 -5.55
CA ASP A 174 15.64 19.28 -6.73
C ASP A 174 14.11 19.43 -6.54
N ALA A 175 13.64 19.57 -5.29
CA ALA A 175 12.27 19.94 -4.91
C ALA A 175 12.09 21.46 -4.93
N TRP A 176 11.15 21.94 -5.75
CA TRP A 176 10.94 23.38 -5.98
C TRP A 176 10.07 24.05 -4.91
N ASN A 177 9.38 23.25 -4.08
CA ASN A 177 8.58 23.70 -2.95
C ASN A 177 8.89 22.87 -1.68
N SER A 178 9.39 23.52 -0.64
CA SER A 178 9.72 22.90 0.65
C SER A 178 8.58 22.98 1.69
N VAL A 179 7.37 23.44 1.31
CA VAL A 179 6.17 23.39 2.17
C VAL A 179 5.65 21.95 2.20
N VAL A 180 5.49 21.37 3.39
CA VAL A 180 5.16 19.94 3.56
C VAL A 180 3.66 19.65 3.74
N SER A 181 2.83 20.70 3.69
CA SER A 181 1.36 20.63 3.73
C SER A 181 0.78 21.19 2.45
N ASP A 182 -0.56 21.19 2.31
CA ASP A 182 -1.24 21.86 1.20
C ASP A 182 -0.74 23.30 1.04
N ASP A 183 -0.11 23.55 -0.11
CA ASP A 183 0.51 24.80 -0.47
C ASP A 183 -0.44 25.69 -1.28
N HIS A 184 -1.55 25.13 -1.78
CA HIS A 184 -2.61 25.83 -2.50
C HIS A 184 -3.74 26.21 -1.56
N GLN A 185 -4.14 27.46 -1.61
CA GLN A 185 -5.16 28.01 -0.73
C GLN A 185 -6.23 28.71 -1.57
N GLU A 186 -7.49 28.45 -1.22
CA GLU A 186 -8.66 29.14 -1.76
C GLU A 186 -9.16 30.18 -0.74
N PRO A 187 -8.54 31.36 -0.67
CA PRO A 187 -8.85 32.33 0.37
C PRO A 187 -10.30 32.80 0.33
N PRO A 188 -11.01 32.84 1.48
CA PRO A 188 -12.39 33.28 1.53
C PRO A 188 -12.50 34.81 1.36
N ALA A 189 -13.73 35.33 1.30
CA ALA A 189 -13.95 36.78 1.20
C ALA A 189 -13.46 37.58 2.43
N GLN A 190 -13.33 36.91 3.58
CA GLN A 190 -12.79 37.46 4.82
C GLN A 190 -11.32 37.08 5.00
N TRP A 191 -10.59 37.79 5.85
CA TRP A 191 -9.20 37.45 6.14
C TRP A 191 -9.11 36.13 6.89
N GLN A 192 -8.39 35.17 6.31
CA GLN A 192 -8.14 33.86 6.89
C GLN A 192 -6.64 33.70 7.14
N ARG A 193 -6.24 33.21 8.33
CA ARG A 193 -4.83 32.89 8.63
C ARG A 193 -4.51 31.49 8.14
N TYR A 194 -3.34 31.35 7.54
CA TYR A 194 -2.77 30.09 7.10
C TYR A 194 -1.38 29.88 7.69
N PHE A 195 -1.10 28.63 8.02
CA PHE A 195 0.22 28.15 8.41
C PHE A 195 0.81 27.25 7.34
N PHE A 196 2.09 27.48 7.04
CA PHE A 196 2.83 26.76 6.00
C PHE A 196 4.09 26.17 6.65
N PRO A 197 4.02 24.94 7.20
CA PRO A 197 5.20 24.24 7.69
C PRO A 197 6.14 23.93 6.52
N ILE A 198 7.43 24.20 6.73
CA ILE A 198 8.48 24.11 5.71
C ILE A 198 9.60 23.24 6.26
N GLU A 199 10.06 22.27 5.49
CA GLU A 199 11.29 21.53 5.78
C GLU A 199 12.26 21.68 4.60
N PHE A 200 13.43 22.27 4.86
CA PHE A 200 14.47 22.39 3.84
C PHE A 200 15.21 21.06 3.72
N ASP A 201 15.08 20.38 2.60
CA ASP A 201 15.78 19.13 2.26
C ASP A 201 17.27 19.34 1.87
N ALA A 202 17.63 20.56 1.47
CA ALA A 202 18.97 20.93 1.04
C ALA A 202 19.47 22.22 1.69
N ALA A 203 20.76 22.26 2.03
CA ALA A 203 21.39 23.46 2.58
C ALA A 203 21.54 24.56 1.51
N ALA A 204 21.21 25.81 1.86
CA ALA A 204 21.29 26.97 0.97
C ALA A 204 21.86 28.21 1.66
N GLU A 205 22.75 28.93 0.96
CA GLU A 205 23.41 30.11 1.53
C GLU A 205 22.50 31.35 1.41
N GLY A 206 22.06 31.88 2.54
CA GLY A 206 21.18 33.06 2.56
C GLY A 206 21.84 34.31 1.97
N SER A 207 23.18 34.37 1.95
CA SER A 207 23.91 35.51 1.37
C SER A 207 23.84 35.62 -0.16
N ASP A 208 23.47 34.53 -0.84
CA ASP A 208 23.39 34.45 -2.30
C ASP A 208 21.93 34.37 -2.82
N PHE A 209 20.94 34.47 -1.91
CA PHE A 209 19.51 34.41 -2.24
C PHE A 209 19.10 33.10 -2.92
N GLU A 210 19.80 32.01 -2.55
CA GLU A 210 19.60 30.65 -3.06
C GLU A 210 18.30 30.03 -2.53
N TRP A 211 17.60 30.68 -1.61
CA TRP A 211 16.26 30.27 -1.19
C TRP A 211 15.36 31.48 -0.97
N THR A 212 14.06 31.32 -1.24
CA THR A 212 13.06 32.40 -1.18
C THR A 212 11.71 31.94 -0.68
N ILE A 213 11.03 32.82 0.06
CA ILE A 213 9.59 32.70 0.29
C ILE A 213 8.84 33.50 -0.76
N GLU A 214 7.81 32.88 -1.33
CA GLU A 214 6.98 33.38 -2.41
C GLU A 214 5.51 33.07 -2.14
N VAL A 215 4.62 33.98 -2.55
CA VAL A 215 3.17 33.74 -2.63
C VAL A 215 2.79 33.96 -4.09
N HIS A 216 2.48 32.89 -4.80
CA HIS A 216 2.09 32.88 -6.21
C HIS A 216 0.59 33.12 -6.31
N LEU A 217 0.20 34.02 -7.21
CA LEU A 217 -1.18 34.51 -7.35
C LEU A 217 -1.64 34.50 -8.80
N GLY A 218 -0.84 33.98 -9.73
CA GLY A 218 -1.07 34.07 -11.17
C GLY A 218 -2.01 33.03 -11.75
N PHE A 219 -2.94 32.49 -10.96
CA PHE A 219 -3.81 31.38 -11.39
C PHE A 219 -4.95 31.82 -12.30
N ASP A 220 -5.53 33.00 -12.05
CA ASP A 220 -6.73 33.42 -12.75
C ASP A 220 -6.89 34.94 -12.79
N VAL A 221 -7.94 35.43 -13.48
CA VAL A 221 -8.37 36.83 -13.34
C VAL A 221 -9.08 36.99 -11.99
N GLN A 222 -8.29 37.31 -10.97
CA GLN A 222 -8.73 37.34 -9.56
C GLN A 222 -8.30 38.59 -8.80
N THR A 223 -8.91 38.79 -7.63
CA THR A 223 -8.46 39.79 -6.66
C THR A 223 -8.11 39.08 -5.35
N VAL A 224 -6.85 39.23 -4.89
CA VAL A 224 -6.37 38.62 -3.64
C VAL A 224 -5.70 39.69 -2.78
N ASP A 225 -6.04 39.75 -1.51
CA ASP A 225 -5.29 40.52 -0.52
C ASP A 225 -4.38 39.57 0.27
N VAL A 226 -3.11 39.97 0.44
CA VAL A 226 -2.10 39.25 1.25
C VAL A 226 -1.63 40.15 2.38
N GLY A 227 -1.67 39.67 3.62
CA GLY A 227 -1.31 40.43 4.83
C GLY A 227 -0.79 39.52 5.94
N GLY A 228 -0.43 40.08 7.10
CA GLY A 228 -0.02 39.30 8.28
C GLY A 228 1.07 38.26 7.99
N LEU A 229 2.18 38.69 7.39
CA LEU A 229 3.29 37.80 7.04
C LEU A 229 4.26 37.59 8.20
N ALA A 230 4.64 36.34 8.45
CA ALA A 230 5.73 35.96 9.34
C ALA A 230 6.43 34.68 8.87
N LEU A 231 7.65 34.48 9.36
CA LEU A 231 8.41 33.24 9.18
C LEU A 231 9.22 32.97 10.45
N PHE A 232 9.03 31.77 11.00
CA PHE A 232 9.67 31.28 12.21
C PHE A 232 10.62 30.13 11.88
N ASP A 233 11.78 30.13 12.51
CA ASP A 233 12.80 29.11 12.32
C ASP A 233 12.99 28.32 13.62
N PHE A 234 12.67 27.03 13.55
CA PHE A 234 12.79 26.07 14.65
C PHE A 234 14.09 25.25 14.57
N GLY A 235 14.90 25.44 13.52
CA GLY A 235 16.06 24.58 13.23
C GLY A 235 15.64 23.12 13.09
N GLN A 236 16.36 22.22 13.73
CA GLN A 236 16.08 20.77 13.76
C GLN A 236 15.52 20.32 15.12
N ASP A 237 14.96 21.26 15.90
CA ASP A 237 14.53 21.01 17.28
C ASP A 237 13.09 20.50 17.40
N ILE A 238 12.31 20.53 16.30
CA ILE A 238 10.94 20.03 16.19
C ILE A 238 10.78 19.29 14.87
N ASP A 239 9.93 18.26 14.85
CA ASP A 239 9.53 17.62 13.60
C ASP A 239 8.56 18.54 12.83
N VAL A 240 8.64 18.56 11.50
CA VAL A 240 7.81 19.44 10.68
C VAL A 240 6.31 19.07 10.80
N SER A 241 5.99 17.80 11.05
CA SER A 241 4.62 17.31 11.28
C SER A 241 4.01 17.82 12.60
N GLU A 242 4.84 18.24 13.56
CA GLU A 242 4.38 18.82 14.83
C GLU A 242 4.02 20.31 14.69
N LEU A 243 4.26 20.91 13.52
CA LEU A 243 3.85 22.29 13.24
C LEU A 243 2.40 22.35 12.74
N PRO A 244 1.66 23.42 13.09
CA PRO A 244 0.32 23.62 12.55
C PRO A 244 0.40 23.88 11.03
N SER A 245 -0.61 23.43 10.30
CA SER A 245 -0.70 23.57 8.84
C SER A 245 -2.10 24.04 8.41
N GLY A 246 -2.20 24.62 7.22
CA GLY A 246 -3.47 25.02 6.61
C GLY A 246 -4.16 26.21 7.28
N ALA A 247 -5.45 26.37 6.99
CA ALA A 247 -6.28 27.45 7.52
C ALA A 247 -6.59 27.22 9.01
N ILE A 248 -6.37 28.24 9.85
CA ILE A 248 -6.90 28.21 11.21
C ILE A 248 -8.37 28.67 11.18
N GLY A 249 -9.32 27.74 11.27
CA GLY A 249 -10.69 28.11 11.65
C GLY A 249 -10.66 28.95 12.93
N ASP A 250 -11.51 29.99 13.03
CA ASP A 250 -11.54 31.09 14.02
C ASP A 250 -11.46 30.69 15.52
N ASP A 251 -10.38 30.03 15.96
CA ASP A 251 -10.23 29.46 17.31
C ASP A 251 -8.89 29.82 17.97
N TYR A 252 -8.25 30.89 17.50
CA TYR A 252 -7.16 31.55 18.23
C TYR A 252 -7.28 33.07 18.10
N ASP A 253 -8.03 33.72 19.00
CA ASP A 253 -7.84 35.13 19.32
C ASP A 253 -7.78 35.36 20.84
N GLY A 254 -6.57 35.62 21.32
CA GLY A 254 -6.33 36.10 22.66
C GLY A 254 -6.72 37.57 22.81
N GLY A 255 -7.94 37.84 23.30
CA GLY A 255 -8.18 39.01 24.18
C GLY A 255 -9.42 39.88 23.97
N ASP A 256 -10.52 39.45 24.61
CA ASP A 256 -11.53 40.27 25.33
C ASP A 256 -12.35 41.33 24.55
N GLU A 257 -13.51 40.93 24.00
CA GLU A 257 -14.83 41.02 24.66
C GLU A 257 -15.97 40.89 23.60
N ASP A 258 -16.47 39.67 23.36
CA ASP A 258 -17.88 39.29 23.58
C ASP A 258 -18.04 37.75 23.45
N GLU A 259 -17.94 37.08 24.60
CA GLU A 259 -18.41 35.72 25.00
C GLU A 259 -18.75 34.68 23.89
N GLY A 260 -17.82 33.77 23.61
CA GLY A 260 -18.09 32.35 23.38
C GLY A 260 -17.27 31.56 24.40
N GLU A 261 -17.92 30.96 25.40
CA GLU A 261 -17.23 30.08 26.34
C GLU A 261 -16.70 28.86 25.56
N GLU A 262 -15.46 28.45 25.81
CA GLU A 262 -15.00 27.08 25.52
C GLU A 262 -16.05 26.13 26.13
N VAL A 263 -16.88 25.50 25.28
CA VAL A 263 -18.04 24.73 25.74
C VAL A 263 -17.54 23.40 26.28
N VAL A 264 -17.06 23.41 27.51
CA VAL A 264 -16.74 22.19 28.25
C VAL A 264 -17.98 21.78 29.04
N TYR A 265 -18.57 20.65 28.68
CA TYR A 265 -19.71 20.09 29.39
C TYR A 265 -19.24 19.43 30.71
N ASP A 266 -19.37 20.14 31.82
CA ASP A 266 -18.92 19.68 33.15
C ASP A 266 -19.81 18.57 33.77
N GLU A 267 -21.08 18.50 33.36
CA GLU A 267 -22.09 17.58 33.92
C GLU A 267 -23.03 17.09 32.80
N TRP A 268 -23.40 15.80 32.87
CA TRP A 268 -24.42 15.22 31.99
C TRP A 268 -25.80 15.85 32.24
N PRO A 269 -26.65 16.00 31.21
CA PRO A 269 -28.04 16.44 31.36
C PRO A 269 -28.87 15.43 32.18
N ASP A 270 -29.94 15.91 32.82
CA ASP A 270 -30.91 15.11 33.61
C ASP A 270 -32.30 15.19 32.95
N PRO A 271 -32.48 14.55 31.77
CA PRO A 271 -33.71 14.63 31.00
C PRO A 271 -34.88 13.94 31.73
N ASP A 272 -36.08 14.52 31.65
CA ASP A 272 -37.31 13.94 32.24
C ASP A 272 -37.82 12.70 31.45
N ASP A 273 -37.33 12.50 30.22
CA ASP A 273 -37.68 11.40 29.34
C ASP A 273 -36.93 10.10 29.70
N GLU A 274 -37.65 8.98 29.72
CA GLU A 274 -37.11 7.70 30.22
C GLU A 274 -36.01 7.11 29.30
N TYR A 275 -36.13 7.30 27.98
CA TYR A 275 -35.12 6.83 27.03
C TYR A 275 -33.84 7.66 27.14
N TYR A 276 -33.97 8.99 27.09
CA TYR A 276 -32.83 9.91 27.14
C TYR A 276 -32.08 9.82 28.47
N ALA A 277 -32.80 9.66 29.59
CA ALA A 277 -32.17 9.45 30.90
C ALA A 277 -31.40 8.12 30.96
N GLY A 278 -31.95 7.06 30.34
CA GLY A 278 -31.28 5.77 30.22
C GLY A 278 -30.02 5.85 29.35
N LEU A 279 -30.06 6.59 28.24
CA LEU A 279 -28.91 6.81 27.37
C LEU A 279 -27.78 7.56 28.08
N VAL A 280 -28.11 8.61 28.85
CA VAL A 280 -27.12 9.31 29.69
C VAL A 280 -26.49 8.38 30.73
N ASP A 281 -27.30 7.58 31.43
CA ASP A 281 -26.80 6.62 32.42
C ASP A 281 -25.81 5.63 31.76
N GLU A 282 -26.15 5.09 30.59
CA GLU A 282 -25.30 4.16 29.83
C GLU A 282 -23.98 4.79 29.37
N LEU A 283 -24.04 5.95 28.70
CA LEU A 283 -22.85 6.64 28.22
C LEU A 283 -21.93 7.06 29.38
N SER A 284 -22.50 7.46 30.51
CA SER A 284 -21.72 7.81 31.70
C SER A 284 -20.95 6.62 32.31
N GLU A 285 -21.41 5.38 32.08
CA GLU A 285 -20.72 4.17 32.53
C GLU A 285 -19.49 3.83 31.68
N LEU A 286 -19.38 4.37 30.46
CA LEU A 286 -18.25 4.19 29.55
C LEU A 286 -17.05 5.09 29.88
N GLU A 287 -17.12 5.87 30.96
CA GLU A 287 -16.06 6.81 31.40
C GLU A 287 -15.72 7.93 30.37
N ILE A 288 -16.56 8.16 29.36
CA ILE A 288 -16.44 9.27 28.41
C ILE A 288 -16.85 10.62 29.04
N ALA A 289 -16.37 11.72 28.46
CA ALA A 289 -16.72 13.07 28.90
C ALA A 289 -18.23 13.34 28.74
N PRO A 290 -18.83 14.23 29.57
CA PRO A 290 -20.25 14.55 29.41
C PRO A 290 -20.56 15.17 28.06
N GLY A 291 -21.65 14.73 27.43
CA GLY A 291 -22.20 15.33 26.22
C GLY A 291 -23.60 15.92 26.44
N HIS A 292 -23.99 16.90 25.63
CA HIS A 292 -25.30 17.57 25.69
C HIS A 292 -26.13 17.29 24.45
N PHE A 293 -27.45 17.13 24.61
CA PHE A 293 -28.33 16.88 23.48
C PHE A 293 -28.46 18.13 22.58
N VAL A 294 -28.34 17.91 21.26
CA VAL A 294 -28.36 18.98 20.26
C VAL A 294 -29.79 19.42 19.96
N TYR A 295 -30.64 18.51 19.49
CA TYR A 295 -32.02 18.86 19.08
C TYR A 295 -32.98 19.04 20.27
N ALA A 296 -33.11 18.02 21.12
CA ALA A 296 -33.95 18.07 22.32
C ALA A 296 -33.59 16.95 23.31
N GLU A 297 -34.13 17.06 24.53
CA GLU A 297 -33.97 16.09 25.61
C GLU A 297 -35.15 15.09 25.70
N ASN A 298 -35.91 14.92 24.61
CA ASN A 298 -37.03 13.98 24.53
C ASN A 298 -37.36 13.60 23.08
N GLU A 299 -37.94 12.41 22.92
CA GLU A 299 -38.26 11.80 21.62
C GLU A 299 -39.12 12.71 20.72
N ALA A 300 -40.20 13.26 21.29
CA ALA A 300 -41.21 14.00 20.54
C ALA A 300 -40.67 15.31 19.94
N GLU A 301 -39.84 16.03 20.70
CA GLU A 301 -39.22 17.27 20.23
C GLU A 301 -38.08 17.00 19.26
N THR A 302 -37.26 15.97 19.47
CA THR A 302 -36.20 15.56 18.53
C THR A 302 -36.79 15.18 17.18
N PHE A 303 -37.80 14.30 17.13
CA PHE A 303 -38.46 13.97 15.87
C PHE A 303 -39.17 15.17 15.23
N SER A 304 -39.60 16.17 16.01
CA SER A 304 -40.21 17.38 15.44
C SER A 304 -39.21 18.28 14.72
N ALA A 305 -37.91 18.12 14.96
CA ALA A 305 -36.85 18.83 14.26
C ALA A 305 -36.57 18.26 12.85
N TYR A 306 -36.77 16.94 12.67
CA TYR A 306 -36.57 16.29 11.38
C TYR A 306 -37.77 16.46 10.46
N ASP A 307 -37.53 16.61 9.16
CA ASP A 307 -38.54 16.50 8.09
C ASP A 307 -37.95 15.85 6.83
N LEU A 308 -38.80 15.53 5.85
CA LEU A 308 -38.32 15.07 4.54
C LEU A 308 -37.73 16.24 3.74
N ALA A 309 -36.62 15.99 3.08
CA ALA A 309 -35.89 16.92 2.22
C ALA A 309 -35.30 16.19 0.99
N GLY A 310 -34.60 16.92 0.12
CA GLY A 310 -33.96 16.38 -1.08
C GLY A 310 -34.69 16.72 -2.39
N ALA A 311 -34.04 16.43 -3.52
CA ALA A 311 -34.55 16.77 -4.86
C ALA A 311 -35.83 16.02 -5.25
N ASN A 312 -36.10 14.89 -4.59
CA ASN A 312 -37.21 13.97 -4.84
C ASN A 312 -38.08 13.73 -3.59
N GLU A 313 -38.10 14.67 -2.63
CA GLU A 313 -38.83 14.57 -1.36
C GLU A 313 -40.31 14.15 -1.53
N GLU A 314 -40.93 14.47 -2.66
CA GLU A 314 -42.33 14.13 -2.95
C GLU A 314 -42.61 12.63 -3.09
N LEU A 315 -41.56 11.82 -3.28
CA LEU A 315 -41.64 10.36 -3.34
C LEU A 315 -41.59 9.71 -1.95
N GLY A 316 -41.24 10.48 -0.92
CA GLY A 316 -41.24 10.06 0.47
C GLY A 316 -42.59 10.29 1.16
N GLU A 317 -43.01 9.32 1.98
CA GLU A 317 -44.11 9.48 2.93
C GLU A 317 -43.61 9.27 4.37
N ARG A 318 -43.88 10.24 5.25
CA ARG A 318 -43.54 10.19 6.67
C ARG A 318 -44.76 9.95 7.55
N GLU A 319 -44.67 9.00 8.48
CA GLU A 319 -45.70 8.69 9.48
C GLU A 319 -45.11 8.54 10.89
N SER A 320 -45.67 9.23 11.88
CA SER A 320 -45.31 9.01 13.29
C SER A 320 -45.89 7.69 13.82
N LEU A 321 -45.08 6.92 14.53
CA LEU A 321 -45.42 5.63 15.13
C LEU A 321 -45.36 5.71 16.66
N ALA A 322 -46.35 5.11 17.31
CA ALA A 322 -46.29 4.84 18.75
C ALA A 322 -45.73 3.42 18.96
N VAL A 323 -44.62 3.32 19.66
CA VAL A 323 -43.94 2.06 19.97
C VAL A 323 -44.42 1.59 21.33
N ALA A 324 -44.99 0.39 21.35
CA ALA A 324 -45.50 -0.26 22.56
C ALA A 324 -44.77 -1.58 22.83
N ASP A 325 -43.63 -1.76 22.18
CA ASP A 325 -42.77 -2.91 22.32
C ASP A 325 -42.02 -2.84 23.65
N GLU A 326 -41.91 -3.96 24.37
CA GLU A 326 -41.20 -4.00 25.66
C GLU A 326 -39.69 -4.27 25.46
N ASP A 327 -39.26 -4.57 24.23
CA ASP A 327 -37.87 -4.95 23.90
C ASP A 327 -36.98 -3.77 23.47
N VAL A 328 -37.54 -2.58 23.27
CA VAL A 328 -36.77 -1.33 23.01
C VAL A 328 -37.09 -0.25 24.03
N PRO A 329 -36.13 0.65 24.35
CA PRO A 329 -36.28 1.60 25.46
C PRO A 329 -37.06 2.89 25.11
N PHE A 330 -37.51 3.06 23.86
CA PHE A 330 -38.19 4.26 23.37
C PHE A 330 -39.68 4.05 23.08
N SER A 331 -40.47 5.13 23.08
CA SER A 331 -41.94 5.09 22.97
C SER A 331 -42.50 5.72 21.68
N GLU A 332 -41.70 6.53 20.99
CA GLU A 332 -42.03 7.17 19.72
C GLU A 332 -41.00 6.81 18.63
N ALA A 333 -41.48 6.65 17.40
CA ALA A 333 -40.66 6.42 16.21
C ALA A 333 -41.27 7.12 15.00
N THR A 334 -40.51 7.24 13.91
CA THR A 334 -40.97 7.73 12.61
C THR A 334 -40.78 6.63 11.58
N ARG A 335 -41.82 6.38 10.77
CA ARG A 335 -41.71 5.60 9.53
C ARG A 335 -41.49 6.53 8.36
N VAL A 336 -40.50 6.22 7.54
CA VAL A 336 -40.30 6.83 6.23
C VAL A 336 -40.46 5.74 5.17
N SER A 337 -41.36 5.95 4.22
CA SER A 337 -41.56 5.09 3.06
C SER A 337 -41.10 5.83 1.81
N VAL A 338 -40.20 5.21 1.05
CA VAL A 338 -39.62 5.76 -0.19
C VAL A 338 -40.18 5.01 -1.39
N GLY A 339 -40.65 5.77 -2.39
CA GLY A 339 -41.08 5.22 -3.68
C GLY A 339 -39.95 5.16 -4.70
N GLU A 340 -40.11 4.32 -5.73
CA GLU A 340 -39.18 4.22 -6.87
C GLU A 340 -39.31 5.41 -7.83
N LEU A 341 -38.21 5.81 -8.46
CA LEU A 341 -38.21 6.76 -9.58
C LEU A 341 -38.93 6.18 -10.80
N GLU A 342 -39.60 7.02 -11.60
CA GLU A 342 -40.43 6.57 -12.75
C GLU A 342 -39.62 5.84 -13.84
N ASP A 343 -38.31 6.08 -13.90
CA ASP A 343 -37.37 5.47 -14.84
C ASP A 343 -36.58 4.28 -14.26
N GLY A 344 -36.75 3.98 -12.97
CA GLY A 344 -36.05 2.91 -12.27
C GLY A 344 -34.60 3.23 -11.88
N SER A 345 -34.15 4.48 -12.03
CA SER A 345 -32.86 4.92 -11.51
C SER A 345 -32.89 5.04 -9.97
N LEU A 346 -31.70 5.06 -9.36
CA LEU A 346 -31.50 5.28 -7.92
C LEU A 346 -30.92 6.68 -7.72
N ASP A 347 -31.37 7.38 -6.68
CA ASP A 347 -30.84 8.70 -6.28
C ASP A 347 -30.69 8.70 -4.76
N PRO A 348 -29.56 8.18 -4.22
CA PRO A 348 -29.36 7.93 -2.80
C PRO A 348 -29.65 9.13 -1.89
N TRP A 349 -29.26 10.34 -2.32
CA TRP A 349 -29.44 11.61 -1.61
C TRP A 349 -30.71 12.39 -2.07
N GLY A 350 -31.48 11.81 -2.99
CA GLY A 350 -32.69 12.43 -3.53
C GLY A 350 -33.81 12.56 -2.50
N ILE A 351 -33.79 11.74 -1.44
CA ILE A 351 -34.77 11.74 -0.35
C ILE A 351 -34.06 11.57 0.99
N ASN A 352 -34.09 12.63 1.78
CA ASN A 352 -33.39 12.70 3.06
C ASN A 352 -34.39 12.88 4.21
N PHE A 353 -34.13 12.27 5.35
CA PHE A 353 -34.77 12.59 6.61
C PHE A 353 -33.82 13.46 7.43
N GLN A 354 -34.02 14.78 7.39
CA GLN A 354 -33.03 15.80 7.72
C GLN A 354 -33.50 16.72 8.85
N ALA A 355 -32.58 17.12 9.74
CA ALA A 355 -32.81 18.17 10.73
C ALA A 355 -31.66 19.18 10.79
N THR A 356 -31.96 20.44 10.45
CA THR A 356 -31.05 21.57 10.62
C THR A 356 -30.95 22.00 12.08
N VAL A 357 -29.73 22.30 12.52
CA VAL A 357 -29.47 22.79 13.88
C VAL A 357 -29.49 24.31 13.89
N GLU A 358 -30.57 24.88 14.41
CA GLU A 358 -30.90 26.31 14.25
C GLU A 358 -30.34 27.21 15.35
N ASP A 359 -29.88 26.65 16.47
CA ASP A 359 -29.60 27.41 17.70
C ASP A 359 -28.14 27.36 18.17
N ARG A 360 -27.30 26.56 17.51
CA ARG A 360 -25.86 26.45 17.78
C ARG A 360 -25.08 26.10 16.51
N GLY A 361 -23.86 26.62 16.41
CA GLY A 361 -22.89 26.19 15.42
C GLY A 361 -22.08 24.99 15.93
N VAL A 362 -21.21 24.49 15.07
CA VAL A 362 -20.19 23.47 15.31
C VAL A 362 -18.86 23.99 14.76
N SER A 363 -17.76 23.56 15.35
CA SER A 363 -16.40 24.00 15.00
C SER A 363 -15.58 22.80 14.53
N ALA A 364 -14.49 23.06 13.80
CA ALA A 364 -13.53 22.02 13.50
C ALA A 364 -12.94 21.44 14.81
N GLY A 365 -12.89 20.13 14.93
CA GLY A 365 -12.55 19.40 16.15
C GLY A 365 -13.74 18.97 16.99
N ASP A 366 -14.91 19.59 16.83
CA ASP A 366 -16.10 19.21 17.61
C ASP A 366 -16.48 17.75 17.32
N THR A 367 -16.76 17.03 18.39
CA THR A 367 -17.08 15.61 18.36
C THR A 367 -18.52 15.40 18.80
N LEU A 368 -19.32 14.76 17.94
CA LEU A 368 -20.73 14.46 18.19
C LEU A 368 -20.97 12.95 18.13
N LEU A 369 -22.11 12.52 18.69
CA LEU A 369 -22.61 11.13 18.60
C LEU A 369 -24.07 11.14 18.18
N GLY A 370 -24.34 10.68 16.96
CA GLY A 370 -25.68 10.29 16.55
C GLY A 370 -26.05 8.94 17.16
N VAL A 371 -27.28 8.78 17.62
CA VAL A 371 -27.81 7.51 18.12
C VAL A 371 -29.17 7.29 17.49
N ALA A 372 -29.40 6.12 16.90
CA ALA A 372 -30.71 5.76 16.39
C ALA A 372 -30.95 4.26 16.49
N TYR A 373 -32.20 3.88 16.78
CA TYR A 373 -32.67 2.53 16.52
C TYR A 373 -33.34 2.50 15.15
N ILE A 374 -33.01 1.50 14.34
CA ILE A 374 -33.47 1.44 12.95
C ILE A 374 -33.93 0.01 12.63
N ARG A 375 -34.96 -0.11 11.78
CA ARG A 375 -35.39 -1.39 11.20
C ARG A 375 -36.12 -1.21 9.88
N ASN A 376 -36.13 -2.25 9.06
CA ASN A 376 -37.08 -2.43 7.96
C ASN A 376 -38.34 -3.18 8.44
N PRO A 377 -39.56 -2.60 8.37
CA PRO A 377 -40.78 -3.30 8.78
C PRO A 377 -41.28 -4.38 7.78
N GLY A 378 -40.48 -4.76 6.79
CA GLY A 378 -40.74 -5.84 5.83
C GLY A 378 -41.51 -5.40 4.58
N THR A 379 -41.36 -4.15 4.16
CA THR A 379 -41.96 -3.59 2.94
C THR A 379 -40.88 -2.96 2.07
N GLY A 380 -40.46 -3.64 1.01
CA GLY A 380 -39.38 -3.21 0.10
C GLY A 380 -38.34 -4.30 -0.13
N GLY A 381 -37.99 -5.05 0.92
CA GLY A 381 -36.96 -6.10 0.90
C GLY A 381 -36.87 -6.80 2.26
N SER A 382 -35.78 -7.54 2.49
CA SER A 382 -35.42 -8.07 3.83
C SER A 382 -34.67 -7.03 4.69
N THR A 383 -33.97 -6.11 4.06
CA THR A 383 -33.13 -5.05 4.67
C THR A 383 -33.48 -3.69 4.06
N ALA A 384 -32.98 -2.61 4.65
CA ALA A 384 -33.11 -1.25 4.14
C ALA A 384 -31.78 -0.51 4.27
N ASP A 385 -31.26 0.01 3.17
CA ASP A 385 -29.95 0.65 3.09
C ASP A 385 -30.05 2.14 3.33
N ILE A 386 -29.28 2.63 4.31
CA ILE A 386 -29.40 3.97 4.86
C ILE A 386 -28.01 4.52 5.11
N THR A 387 -27.79 5.80 4.82
CA THR A 387 -26.56 6.49 5.20
C THR A 387 -26.90 7.64 6.14
N TYR A 388 -26.34 7.65 7.35
CA TYR A 388 -26.38 8.79 8.26
C TYR A 388 -25.21 9.73 7.96
N LYS A 389 -25.52 11.02 7.82
CA LYS A 389 -24.58 12.08 7.46
C LYS A 389 -24.73 13.26 8.41
N SER A 390 -23.62 13.96 8.59
CA SER A 390 -23.58 15.31 9.13
C SER A 390 -23.04 16.21 8.02
N THR A 391 -23.77 17.27 7.70
CA THR A 391 -23.49 18.09 6.52
C THR A 391 -23.47 19.55 6.94
N ASP A 392 -22.50 20.29 6.43
CA ASP A 392 -22.41 21.74 6.54
C ASP A 392 -22.61 22.39 5.15
N ALA A 393 -23.27 23.54 5.09
CA ALA A 393 -23.65 24.22 3.85
C ALA A 393 -22.47 24.76 3.04
N ASP A 394 -21.36 25.09 3.72
CA ASP A 394 -20.16 25.62 3.08
C ASP A 394 -19.16 24.50 2.75
N ASN A 395 -19.30 23.32 3.36
CA ASN A 395 -18.46 22.16 3.13
C ASN A 395 -19.27 20.85 3.12
N GLU A 396 -19.97 20.61 2.00
CA GLU A 396 -20.89 19.46 1.85
C GLU A 396 -20.21 18.07 1.95
N SER A 397 -18.87 18.01 1.88
CA SER A 397 -18.07 16.78 1.90
C SER A 397 -17.07 16.65 3.06
N ALA A 398 -16.90 17.67 3.91
CA ALA A 398 -15.78 17.73 4.86
C ALA A 398 -16.03 17.06 6.22
N ASN A 399 -17.28 16.81 6.60
CA ASN A 399 -17.56 16.24 7.93
C ASN A 399 -17.69 14.72 7.84
N TYR A 400 -16.92 13.98 8.65
CA TYR A 400 -16.93 12.52 8.63
C TYR A 400 -17.81 11.97 9.76
N VAL A 401 -18.67 11.03 9.37
CA VAL A 401 -19.47 10.22 10.29
C VAL A 401 -18.86 8.82 10.28
N LEU A 402 -18.27 8.41 11.40
CA LEU A 402 -17.78 7.05 11.56
C LEU A 402 -18.97 6.09 11.49
N ASN A 403 -18.85 5.08 10.63
CA ASN A 403 -19.88 4.08 10.37
C ASN A 403 -21.17 4.67 9.73
N GLY A 404 -21.11 5.73 8.91
CA GLY A 404 -22.34 6.35 8.37
C GLY A 404 -23.31 5.40 7.63
N GLY A 405 -22.84 4.36 6.95
CA GLY A 405 -23.68 3.41 6.19
C GLY A 405 -24.20 2.23 7.02
N ILE A 406 -25.48 1.87 6.85
CA ILE A 406 -26.12 0.70 7.49
C ILE A 406 -27.05 -0.04 6.54
N SER A 407 -27.17 -1.37 6.72
CA SER A 407 -28.24 -2.18 6.13
C SER A 407 -29.14 -2.74 7.24
N ALA A 408 -30.29 -2.08 7.47
CA ALA A 408 -31.14 -2.36 8.62
C ALA A 408 -32.08 -3.56 8.40
N GLY A 409 -31.96 -4.59 9.25
CA GLY A 409 -32.81 -5.78 9.25
C GLY A 409 -34.24 -5.55 9.77
N GLN A 410 -35.01 -6.64 9.96
CA GLN A 410 -36.43 -6.54 10.37
C GLN A 410 -36.67 -6.29 11.86
N GLU A 411 -35.64 -6.51 12.68
CA GLU A 411 -35.68 -6.27 14.12
C GLU A 411 -35.13 -4.88 14.43
N TRP A 412 -35.51 -4.33 15.58
CA TRP A 412 -34.95 -3.04 16.01
C TRP A 412 -33.51 -3.25 16.48
N GLU A 413 -32.57 -2.59 15.80
CA GLU A 413 -31.16 -2.58 16.17
C GLU A 413 -30.72 -1.15 16.46
N ARG A 414 -29.74 -0.98 17.35
CA ARG A 414 -29.21 0.34 17.73
C ARG A 414 -27.92 0.59 16.99
N TYR A 415 -27.82 1.78 16.43
CA TYR A 415 -26.65 2.30 15.74
C TYR A 415 -26.16 3.57 16.46
N PHE A 416 -24.84 3.69 16.52
CA PHE A 416 -24.09 4.80 17.11
C PHE A 416 -23.16 5.39 16.05
N PHE A 417 -23.38 6.65 15.70
CA PHE A 417 -22.68 7.35 14.63
C PHE A 417 -21.78 8.42 15.25
N PRO A 418 -20.53 8.10 15.64
CA PRO A 418 -19.57 9.14 16.01
C PRO A 418 -19.32 10.08 14.83
N ILE A 419 -19.16 11.36 15.12
CA ILE A 419 -19.01 12.41 14.11
C ILE A 419 -17.84 13.28 14.52
N GLY A 420 -16.87 13.44 13.63
CA GLY A 420 -15.80 14.44 13.76
C GLY A 420 -16.02 15.56 12.75
N PHE A 421 -16.13 16.80 13.23
CA PHE A 421 -16.20 17.96 12.35
C PHE A 421 -14.80 18.38 11.94
N GLN A 422 -14.50 18.36 10.64
CA GLN A 422 -13.23 18.88 10.10
C GLN A 422 -13.34 20.35 9.70
N SER A 423 -14.58 20.83 9.54
CA SER A 423 -14.90 22.23 9.25
C SER A 423 -16.08 22.68 10.11
N GLY A 424 -16.05 23.93 10.56
CA GLY A 424 -17.13 24.49 11.36
C GLY A 424 -18.32 24.92 10.50
N GLY A 425 -19.51 24.89 11.11
CA GLY A 425 -20.76 25.34 10.51
C GLY A 425 -21.52 26.26 11.45
N ASP A 426 -21.95 27.42 10.97
CA ASP A 426 -22.71 28.39 11.76
C ASP A 426 -24.11 27.85 12.13
N ALA A 427 -24.72 28.43 13.18
CA ALA A 427 -26.08 28.05 13.57
C ALA A 427 -27.07 28.26 12.41
N GLY A 428 -27.72 27.17 11.99
CA GLY A 428 -28.64 27.12 10.85
C GLY A 428 -27.97 26.74 9.51
N GLU A 429 -26.66 26.55 9.49
CA GLU A 429 -25.88 26.23 8.28
C GLU A 429 -25.38 24.78 8.26
N TRP A 430 -25.58 24.02 9.34
CA TRP A 430 -25.31 22.57 9.38
C TRP A 430 -26.53 21.74 9.82
N TRP A 431 -26.54 20.47 9.44
CA TRP A 431 -27.62 19.52 9.73
C TRP A 431 -27.11 18.09 9.85
N THR A 432 -27.94 17.21 10.43
CA THR A 432 -27.77 15.76 10.28
C THR A 432 -28.93 15.17 9.51
N GLU A 433 -28.66 14.12 8.75
CA GLU A 433 -29.62 13.52 7.85
C GLU A 433 -29.43 12.02 7.66
N PHE A 434 -30.52 11.33 7.38
CA PHE A 434 -30.51 9.97 6.85
C PHE A 434 -30.82 10.04 5.35
N TRP A 435 -29.91 9.58 4.51
CA TRP A 435 -30.12 9.35 3.09
C TRP A 435 -30.88 8.04 2.91
N LEU A 436 -32.03 8.11 2.22
CA LEU A 436 -32.98 7.02 2.11
C LEU A 436 -33.33 6.66 0.67
N GLY A 437 -32.74 7.33 -0.33
CA GLY A 437 -33.10 7.23 -1.74
C GLY A 437 -32.46 6.08 -2.52
N VAL A 438 -31.76 5.16 -1.83
CA VAL A 438 -31.00 4.05 -2.43
C VAL A 438 -31.90 3.06 -3.18
N GLU A 439 -33.11 2.78 -2.68
CA GLU A 439 -34.10 1.97 -3.38
C GLU A 439 -35.53 2.25 -2.90
N GLY A 440 -36.52 1.59 -3.49
CA GLY A 440 -37.92 1.63 -3.02
C GLY A 440 -38.11 0.90 -1.69
N GLN A 441 -37.79 1.57 -0.58
CA GLN A 441 -37.75 0.95 0.76
C GLN A 441 -38.70 1.57 1.78
N THR A 442 -38.77 0.95 2.97
CA THR A 442 -39.44 1.53 4.14
C THR A 442 -38.56 1.34 5.35
N VAL A 443 -38.41 2.40 6.14
CA VAL A 443 -37.55 2.44 7.32
C VAL A 443 -38.37 2.94 8.51
N ASP A 444 -38.28 2.25 9.65
CA ASP A 444 -38.69 2.78 10.94
C ASP A 444 -37.44 3.28 11.68
N ILE A 445 -37.45 4.54 12.15
CA ILE A 445 -36.38 5.17 12.94
C ILE A 445 -36.97 5.52 14.31
N GLY A 446 -36.37 5.01 15.39
CA GLY A 446 -36.77 5.18 16.78
C GLY A 446 -35.58 5.54 17.66
N GLY A 447 -35.81 5.97 18.91
CA GLY A 447 -34.72 6.29 19.83
C GLY A 447 -33.65 7.23 19.25
N LEU A 448 -34.08 8.22 18.46
CA LEU A 448 -33.16 9.14 17.77
C LEU A 448 -32.64 10.18 18.77
N ALA A 449 -31.33 10.37 18.82
CA ALA A 449 -30.66 11.42 19.60
C ALA A 449 -29.39 11.87 18.89
N LEU A 450 -28.97 13.11 19.16
CA LEU A 450 -27.67 13.65 18.76
C LEU A 450 -27.06 14.32 20.00
N LEU A 451 -25.87 13.87 20.39
CA LEU A 451 -25.11 14.44 21.50
C LEU A 451 -23.89 15.18 20.97
N ASP A 452 -23.60 16.29 21.60
CA ASP A 452 -22.43 17.13 21.34
C ASP A 452 -21.50 17.06 22.56
N PHE A 453 -20.24 16.70 22.32
CA PHE A 453 -19.19 16.59 23.31
C PHE A 453 -18.18 17.75 23.23
N ALA A 454 -18.39 18.70 22.31
CA ALA A 454 -17.37 19.65 21.87
C ALA A 454 -16.07 18.88 21.55
N ASN A 455 -14.92 19.38 22.00
CA ASN A 455 -13.62 18.70 21.87
C ASN A 455 -13.32 17.72 23.04
N GLY A 456 -14.35 17.30 23.79
CA GLY A 456 -14.21 16.57 25.05
C GLY A 456 -14.04 15.06 24.92
N ALA A 457 -14.26 14.49 23.73
CA ALA A 457 -14.11 13.07 23.42
C ALA A 457 -13.42 12.92 22.07
N ASP A 458 -12.65 11.85 21.90
CA ASP A 458 -12.16 11.45 20.57
C ASP A 458 -13.28 10.68 19.86
N PRO A 459 -13.63 11.01 18.60
CA PRO A 459 -14.66 10.30 17.85
C PRO A 459 -14.39 8.79 17.72
N ASN A 460 -13.13 8.36 17.74
CA ASN A 460 -12.74 6.93 17.72
C ASN A 460 -12.90 6.23 19.08
N GLU A 461 -12.97 7.00 20.18
CA GLU A 461 -13.23 6.46 21.52
C GLU A 461 -14.73 6.45 21.89
N LEU A 462 -15.58 7.05 21.05
CA LEU A 462 -17.03 6.98 21.19
C LEU A 462 -17.56 5.60 20.81
N PRO A 463 -18.65 5.12 21.43
CA PRO A 463 -19.22 3.84 21.07
C PRO A 463 -19.62 3.82 19.59
N SER A 464 -19.19 2.80 18.86
CA SER A 464 -19.70 2.38 17.56
C SER A 464 -20.56 1.12 17.73
N TRP A 465 -21.22 0.66 16.67
CA TRP A 465 -21.64 -0.73 16.60
C TRP A 465 -20.56 -1.52 15.87
N ASP A 466 -20.11 -2.61 16.47
CA ASP A 466 -19.42 -3.64 15.73
C ASP A 466 -20.49 -4.37 14.92
N GLU A 467 -20.37 -4.34 13.60
CA GLU A 467 -20.93 -5.42 12.81
C GLU A 467 -20.10 -6.65 13.19
N GLU A 468 -20.52 -7.37 14.24
CA GLU A 468 -19.87 -8.62 14.63
C GLU A 468 -20.02 -9.57 13.43
N ILE A 469 -18.99 -9.64 12.60
CA ILE A 469 -18.90 -10.60 11.51
C ILE A 469 -18.85 -11.96 12.18
N ASP A 470 -19.99 -12.67 12.18
CA ASP A 470 -20.15 -13.99 12.81
C ASP A 470 -19.40 -15.03 11.97
N LEU A 471 -18.09 -15.11 12.18
CA LEU A 471 -17.24 -16.13 11.57
C LEU A 471 -17.71 -17.51 12.06
N GLU A 472 -17.90 -18.44 11.13
CA GLU A 472 -18.36 -19.79 11.48
C GLU A 472 -17.39 -20.46 12.48
N ASP A 473 -17.92 -20.98 13.60
CA ASP A 473 -17.16 -21.74 14.59
C ASP A 473 -16.28 -22.82 13.91
N GLY A 474 -14.96 -22.65 13.96
CA GLY A 474 -14.00 -23.64 13.44
C GLY A 474 -13.55 -23.44 11.99
N TRP A 475 -13.92 -22.32 11.34
CA TRP A 475 -13.46 -22.00 9.98
C TRP A 475 -11.94 -22.09 9.83
N GLU A 476 -11.19 -21.65 10.85
CA GLU A 476 -9.73 -21.63 10.84
C GLU A 476 -9.14 -23.04 10.93
N ASP A 477 -9.70 -23.91 11.79
CA ASP A 477 -9.31 -25.33 11.87
C ASP A 477 -9.56 -26.04 10.52
N ASP A 478 -10.64 -25.68 9.82
CA ASP A 478 -10.97 -26.22 8.50
C ASP A 478 -10.03 -25.67 7.41
N ALA A 479 -9.63 -24.40 7.48
CA ALA A 479 -8.60 -23.82 6.61
C ALA A 479 -7.24 -24.48 6.82
N ASP A 480 -6.80 -24.64 8.07
CA ASP A 480 -5.55 -25.34 8.42
C ASP A 480 -5.52 -26.78 7.89
N ALA A 481 -6.66 -27.47 7.93
CA ALA A 481 -6.78 -28.82 7.41
C ALA A 481 -6.61 -28.86 5.88
N ARG A 482 -7.20 -27.91 5.16
CA ARG A 482 -7.04 -27.79 3.70
C ARG A 482 -5.61 -27.37 3.33
N ILE A 483 -5.00 -26.45 4.07
CA ILE A 483 -3.59 -26.07 3.90
C ILE A 483 -2.68 -27.28 4.06
N GLN A 484 -2.86 -28.10 5.11
CA GLN A 484 -2.12 -29.35 5.25
C GLN A 484 -2.35 -30.32 4.09
N GLU A 485 -3.56 -30.37 3.51
CA GLU A 485 -3.88 -31.27 2.41
C GLU A 485 -3.30 -30.80 1.05
N HIS A 486 -3.28 -29.50 0.80
CA HIS A 486 -3.01 -28.93 -0.52
C HIS A 486 -1.67 -28.21 -0.63
N ARG A 487 -1.11 -27.73 0.48
CA ARG A 487 0.10 -26.88 0.51
C ARG A 487 1.29 -27.53 1.20
N THR A 488 1.17 -28.81 1.57
CA THR A 488 2.26 -29.56 2.19
C THR A 488 2.46 -30.93 1.56
N ALA A 489 3.67 -31.47 1.71
CA ALA A 489 4.04 -32.82 1.33
C ALA A 489 4.75 -33.53 2.48
N ASP A 490 4.55 -34.85 2.57
CA ASP A 490 5.27 -35.70 3.51
C ASP A 490 6.60 -36.14 2.87
N LEU A 491 7.72 -35.62 3.39
CA LEU A 491 9.08 -35.91 2.93
C LEU A 491 9.79 -36.88 3.88
N THR A 492 10.27 -38.00 3.34
CA THR A 492 11.17 -38.92 4.06
C THR A 492 12.59 -38.85 3.51
N VAL A 493 13.53 -38.32 4.29
CA VAL A 493 14.97 -38.36 3.99
C VAL A 493 15.58 -39.64 4.56
N SER A 494 15.92 -40.59 3.69
CA SER A 494 16.52 -41.88 4.08
C SER A 494 18.03 -41.88 3.88
N VAL A 495 18.81 -41.99 4.95
CA VAL A 495 20.28 -42.00 4.92
C VAL A 495 20.81 -43.41 5.17
N THR A 496 21.44 -44.01 4.14
CA THR A 496 21.97 -45.38 4.21
C THR A 496 23.44 -45.46 3.79
N ASP A 497 24.14 -46.53 4.17
CA ASP A 497 25.46 -46.86 3.63
C ASP A 497 25.38 -47.72 2.35
N THR A 498 26.52 -47.95 1.69
CA THR A 498 26.61 -48.82 0.50
C THR A 498 26.02 -50.24 0.63
N ASN A 499 25.79 -50.73 1.85
CA ASN A 499 25.19 -52.04 2.09
C ASN A 499 23.67 -51.96 2.31
N GLY A 500 23.10 -50.76 2.27
CA GLY A 500 21.72 -50.47 2.65
C GLY A 500 21.50 -50.51 4.16
N ASP A 501 22.56 -50.40 4.98
CA ASP A 501 22.42 -50.31 6.43
C ASP A 501 22.15 -48.84 6.82
N ALA A 502 21.21 -48.61 7.74
CA ALA A 502 20.82 -47.31 8.26
C ALA A 502 22.00 -46.53 8.87
N VAL A 503 22.04 -45.21 8.63
CA VAL A 503 23.08 -44.30 9.14
C VAL A 503 22.45 -43.22 10.03
N ASP A 504 23.06 -43.04 11.19
CA ASP A 504 22.81 -41.93 12.13
C ASP A 504 23.43 -40.64 11.55
N ALA A 505 22.58 -39.68 11.23
CA ALA A 505 22.92 -38.42 10.56
C ALA A 505 22.09 -37.28 11.14
N ALA A 506 22.67 -36.07 11.21
CA ALA A 506 21.88 -34.86 11.42
C ALA A 506 21.37 -34.36 10.06
N VAL A 507 20.13 -33.89 10.01
CA VAL A 507 19.45 -33.40 8.81
C VAL A 507 18.94 -32.00 9.10
N ASP A 508 19.06 -31.13 8.11
CA ASP A 508 18.73 -29.71 8.15
C ASP A 508 18.06 -29.41 6.81
N LEU A 509 16.79 -29.03 6.85
CA LEU A 509 15.94 -28.77 5.69
C LEU A 509 15.46 -27.32 5.80
N GLU A 510 16.03 -26.46 4.96
CA GLU A 510 15.76 -25.01 4.94
C GLU A 510 15.03 -24.66 3.64
N MET A 511 13.76 -24.27 3.75
CA MET A 511 13.02 -23.69 2.63
C MET A 511 13.72 -22.43 2.14
N GLN A 512 13.74 -22.23 0.83
CA GLN A 512 14.35 -21.08 0.16
C GLN A 512 13.29 -20.22 -0.52
N ASP A 513 12.22 -20.83 -1.02
CA ASP A 513 11.12 -20.15 -1.69
C ASP A 513 9.84 -20.98 -1.61
N HIS A 514 8.68 -20.32 -1.66
CA HIS A 514 7.36 -20.96 -1.73
C HIS A 514 7.05 -21.42 -3.15
N GLU A 515 6.31 -22.52 -3.26
CA GLU A 515 5.69 -22.89 -4.54
C GLU A 515 4.47 -21.99 -4.84
N PHE A 516 3.70 -21.62 -3.81
CA PHE A 516 2.64 -20.63 -3.93
C PHE A 516 3.23 -19.23 -4.13
N THR A 517 2.66 -18.46 -5.05
CA THR A 517 3.20 -17.12 -5.33
C THR A 517 2.56 -16.06 -4.43
N PHE A 518 3.40 -15.27 -3.77
CA PHE A 518 2.99 -14.10 -3.01
C PHE A 518 3.67 -12.88 -3.61
N GLY A 519 2.87 -11.89 -4.00
CA GLY A 519 3.35 -10.77 -4.79
C GLY A 519 2.80 -9.41 -4.44
N THR A 520 3.32 -8.42 -5.16
CA THR A 520 2.90 -7.03 -5.09
C THR A 520 2.96 -6.35 -6.47
N ALA A 521 2.07 -5.38 -6.69
CA ALA A 521 2.25 -4.41 -7.76
C ALA A 521 3.49 -3.54 -7.52
N VAL A 522 4.17 -3.18 -8.61
CA VAL A 522 5.35 -2.32 -8.57
C VAL A 522 5.32 -1.21 -9.63
N ASP A 523 5.67 0.01 -9.22
CA ASP A 523 5.88 1.10 -10.18
C ASP A 523 7.25 0.99 -10.88
N ALA A 524 7.23 1.04 -12.21
CA ALA A 524 8.43 0.88 -13.02
C ALA A 524 9.39 2.07 -12.93
N ASN A 525 8.91 3.28 -12.64
CA ASN A 525 9.76 4.46 -12.48
C ASN A 525 10.41 4.47 -11.09
N ARG A 526 9.68 4.11 -10.04
CA ARG A 526 10.20 3.98 -8.66
C ARG A 526 11.34 2.98 -8.59
N LEU A 527 11.20 1.82 -9.26
CA LEU A 527 12.28 0.84 -9.42
C LEU A 527 13.55 1.41 -10.07
N GLN A 528 13.44 2.49 -10.84
CA GLN A 528 14.58 3.10 -11.53
C GLN A 528 15.09 4.37 -10.86
N THR A 529 14.41 4.87 -9.83
CA THR A 529 14.79 6.09 -9.13
C THR A 529 15.99 5.83 -8.21
N ASP A 530 16.93 6.77 -8.14
CA ASP A 530 18.19 6.66 -7.38
C ASP A 530 18.15 7.60 -6.16
N ASP A 531 17.14 7.39 -5.31
CA ASP A 531 16.91 8.07 -4.02
C ASP A 531 16.71 7.06 -2.89
N ALA A 532 16.49 7.55 -1.67
CA ALA A 532 16.37 6.70 -0.48
C ALA A 532 15.15 5.77 -0.56
N ASP A 533 14.01 6.29 -1.00
CA ASP A 533 12.77 5.51 -1.11
C ASP A 533 12.88 4.48 -2.23
N GLY A 534 13.44 4.83 -3.39
CA GLY A 534 13.72 3.88 -4.47
C GLY A 534 14.76 2.82 -4.08
N GLU A 535 15.74 3.15 -3.22
CA GLU A 535 16.64 2.14 -2.62
C GLU A 535 15.88 1.19 -1.68
N GLN A 536 15.05 1.72 -0.78
CA GLN A 536 14.25 0.94 0.17
C GLN A 536 13.21 0.07 -0.52
N TYR A 537 12.49 0.63 -1.48
CA TYR A 537 11.51 -0.05 -2.34
C TYR A 537 12.13 -1.28 -3.02
N ARG A 538 13.31 -1.13 -3.62
CA ARG A 538 14.05 -2.25 -4.24
C ARG A 538 14.62 -3.26 -3.24
N GLU A 539 14.85 -2.88 -1.98
CA GLU A 539 15.34 -3.80 -0.93
C GLU A 539 14.20 -4.66 -0.37
N VAL A 540 13.03 -4.06 -0.13
CA VAL A 540 11.89 -4.72 0.51
C VAL A 540 11.21 -5.74 -0.41
N ILE A 541 11.08 -5.45 -1.71
CA ILE A 541 10.35 -6.32 -2.65
C ILE A 541 10.85 -7.79 -2.63
N PRO A 542 12.13 -8.10 -2.91
CA PRO A 542 12.60 -9.48 -2.93
C PRO A 542 12.74 -10.11 -1.53
N ASP A 543 12.64 -9.31 -0.45
CA ASP A 543 12.66 -9.83 0.92
C ASP A 543 11.28 -10.35 1.35
N LEU A 544 10.19 -9.87 0.72
CA LEU A 544 8.81 -10.20 1.09
C LEU A 544 8.06 -11.01 0.03
N PHE A 545 8.45 -10.93 -1.24
CA PHE A 545 7.66 -11.46 -2.35
C PHE A 545 8.51 -12.34 -3.26
N ASN A 546 7.86 -13.29 -3.95
CA ASN A 546 8.46 -14.11 -5.00
C ASN A 546 7.87 -13.84 -6.40
N THR A 547 6.79 -13.05 -6.50
CA THR A 547 6.23 -12.58 -7.77
C THR A 547 5.87 -11.10 -7.74
N THR A 548 5.76 -10.47 -8.91
CA THR A 548 5.40 -9.06 -9.05
C THR A 548 4.50 -8.79 -10.26
N VAL A 549 3.96 -7.59 -10.35
CA VAL A 549 3.25 -7.09 -11.52
C VAL A 549 3.60 -5.62 -11.73
N LEU A 550 3.83 -5.18 -12.97
CA LEU A 550 4.03 -3.74 -13.21
C LEU A 550 2.68 -3.04 -13.16
N GLU A 551 2.51 -2.09 -12.24
CA GLU A 551 1.23 -1.42 -11.99
C GLU A 551 0.64 -0.78 -13.26
N ASN A 552 1.51 -0.18 -14.09
CA ASN A 552 1.08 0.56 -15.28
C ASN A 552 1.83 0.21 -16.58
N HIS A 553 3.11 -0.20 -16.52
CA HIS A 553 3.99 -0.12 -17.69
C HIS A 553 3.82 -1.26 -18.72
N HIS A 554 3.03 -2.29 -18.42
CA HIS A 554 2.57 -3.27 -19.42
C HIS A 554 1.19 -2.93 -19.99
N LYS A 555 0.45 -1.94 -19.45
CA LYS A 555 -0.81 -1.46 -20.04
C LYS A 555 -0.56 -0.89 -21.43
N TRP A 556 -1.49 -1.13 -22.35
CA TRP A 556 -1.32 -0.92 -23.80
C TRP A 556 -0.63 0.39 -24.18
N ARG A 557 -1.18 1.54 -23.80
CA ARG A 557 -0.59 2.86 -24.13
C ARG A 557 0.77 3.08 -23.49
N PHE A 558 0.94 2.73 -22.22
CA PHE A 558 2.20 2.90 -21.48
C PHE A 558 3.33 2.11 -22.12
N PHE A 559 3.05 0.87 -22.51
CA PHE A 559 4.00 0.03 -23.25
C PHE A 559 4.35 0.63 -24.62
N GLU A 560 3.36 1.05 -25.42
CA GLU A 560 3.63 1.60 -26.76
C GLU A 560 4.37 2.95 -26.71
N GLU A 561 4.10 3.79 -25.70
CA GLU A 561 4.76 5.09 -25.53
C GLU A 561 6.13 4.98 -24.87
N ASN A 562 6.34 4.01 -23.96
CA ASN A 562 7.53 3.91 -23.12
C ASN A 562 8.03 2.47 -22.85
N GLN A 563 8.08 1.65 -23.90
CA GLN A 563 8.60 0.26 -23.85
C GLN A 563 9.98 0.14 -23.17
N GLU A 564 10.88 1.12 -23.32
CA GLU A 564 12.21 1.05 -22.69
C GLU A 564 12.14 1.03 -21.14
N THR A 565 11.16 1.69 -20.54
CA THR A 565 10.95 1.72 -19.08
C THR A 565 10.32 0.41 -18.61
N ALA A 566 9.33 -0.10 -19.35
CA ALA A 566 8.71 -1.40 -19.07
C ALA A 566 9.74 -2.54 -19.15
N ASP A 567 10.58 -2.55 -20.19
CA ASP A 567 11.65 -3.54 -20.38
C ASP A 567 12.69 -3.47 -19.25
N ALA A 568 13.08 -2.27 -18.82
CA ALA A 568 14.06 -2.09 -17.76
C ALA A 568 13.54 -2.57 -16.39
N ALA A 569 12.27 -2.30 -16.07
CA ALA A 569 11.64 -2.79 -14.85
C ALA A 569 11.48 -4.32 -14.88
N THR A 570 11.02 -4.88 -16.01
CA THR A 570 10.93 -6.34 -16.20
C THR A 570 12.30 -7.01 -16.04
N GLU A 571 13.36 -6.47 -16.66
CA GLU A 571 14.72 -6.99 -16.50
C GLU A 571 15.20 -6.92 -15.04
N TRP A 572 14.84 -5.86 -14.30
CA TRP A 572 15.19 -5.75 -12.88
C TRP A 572 14.53 -6.82 -12.01
N VAL A 573 13.23 -7.06 -12.22
CA VAL A 573 12.45 -8.09 -11.50
C VAL A 573 13.08 -9.46 -11.72
N LEU A 574 13.32 -9.84 -12.98
CA LEU A 574 13.96 -11.12 -13.32
C LEU A 574 15.40 -11.22 -12.79
N GLU A 575 16.13 -10.10 -12.68
CA GLU A 575 17.47 -10.05 -12.06
C GLU A 575 17.43 -10.26 -10.53
N GLN A 576 16.26 -10.08 -9.89
CA GLN A 576 16.05 -10.40 -8.47
C GLN A 576 15.62 -11.85 -8.24
N ASP A 577 15.57 -12.68 -9.29
CA ASP A 577 15.03 -14.05 -9.24
C ASP A 577 13.54 -14.06 -8.81
N LEU A 578 12.78 -13.04 -9.23
CA LEU A 578 11.32 -12.91 -9.01
C LEU A 578 10.54 -13.20 -10.30
N ASP A 579 9.35 -13.76 -10.14
CA ASP A 579 8.39 -13.95 -11.22
C ASP A 579 7.63 -12.66 -11.54
N ILE A 580 7.01 -12.63 -12.72
CA ILE A 580 6.23 -11.47 -13.16
C ILE A 580 4.97 -11.85 -13.94
N ARG A 581 3.85 -11.24 -13.51
CA ARG A 581 2.57 -11.22 -14.21
C ARG A 581 2.53 -10.07 -15.21
N GLY A 582 2.04 -10.33 -16.42
CA GLY A 582 1.81 -9.30 -17.43
C GLY A 582 0.42 -8.66 -17.28
N HIS A 583 0.39 -7.35 -16.97
CA HIS A 583 -0.85 -6.61 -16.71
C HIS A 583 -0.91 -5.26 -17.44
N ALA A 584 -1.81 -5.04 -18.38
CA ALA A 584 -2.66 -6.01 -19.06
C ALA A 584 -2.57 -5.76 -20.56
N CYS A 585 -2.81 -6.80 -21.36
CA CYS A 585 -2.75 -6.66 -22.82
C CYS A 585 -3.78 -5.65 -23.32
N LEU A 586 -5.04 -5.78 -22.89
CA LEU A 586 -6.11 -4.85 -23.23
C LEU A 586 -6.84 -4.38 -21.97
N TRP A 587 -7.09 -3.08 -21.88
CA TRP A 587 -8.01 -2.49 -20.90
C TRP A 587 -8.77 -1.35 -21.57
N ALA A 588 -10.10 -1.44 -21.57
CA ALA A 588 -10.97 -0.54 -22.33
C ALA A 588 -11.44 0.70 -21.54
N ASN A 589 -10.86 0.95 -20.37
CA ASN A 589 -11.12 2.14 -19.57
C ASN A 589 -10.44 3.37 -20.19
N ARG A 590 -11.25 4.37 -20.56
CA ARG A 590 -10.79 5.63 -21.18
C ARG A 590 -10.15 6.60 -20.20
N ASP A 591 -10.56 6.57 -18.93
CA ASP A 591 -10.06 7.49 -17.91
C ASP A 591 -8.69 7.05 -17.37
N ALA A 592 -8.34 5.78 -17.54
CA ALA A 592 -7.09 5.20 -17.05
C ALA A 592 -5.84 5.46 -17.92
N TYR A 593 -5.95 6.26 -18.99
CA TYR A 593 -4.85 6.50 -19.94
C TYR A 593 -4.28 5.22 -20.58
N ALA A 594 -4.98 4.08 -20.52
CA ALA A 594 -4.49 2.80 -21.00
C ALA A 594 -4.65 2.61 -22.52
N ILE A 595 -5.53 3.38 -23.17
CA ILE A 595 -5.85 3.23 -24.60
C ILE A 595 -5.01 4.20 -25.45
N PRO A 596 -4.29 3.74 -26.50
CA PRO A 596 -3.56 4.63 -27.41
C PRO A 596 -4.46 5.63 -28.14
N GLU A 597 -3.95 6.85 -28.37
CA GLU A 597 -4.72 7.94 -29.00
C GLU A 597 -5.36 7.57 -30.35
N ASP A 598 -4.68 6.75 -31.17
CA ASP A 598 -5.23 6.32 -32.47
C ASP A 598 -6.44 5.39 -32.33
N VAL A 599 -6.49 4.61 -31.25
CA VAL A 599 -7.59 3.72 -30.92
C VAL A 599 -8.74 4.52 -30.32
N GLU A 600 -8.47 5.44 -29.41
CA GLU A 600 -9.49 6.36 -28.86
C GLU A 600 -10.17 7.18 -29.98
N ASP A 601 -9.37 7.79 -30.87
CA ASP A 601 -9.86 8.53 -32.03
C ASP A 601 -10.77 7.64 -32.91
N ALA A 602 -10.40 6.38 -33.10
CA ALA A 602 -11.20 5.44 -33.89
C ALA A 602 -12.48 5.01 -33.19
N MET A 603 -12.48 4.84 -31.87
CA MET A 603 -13.69 4.58 -31.08
C MET A 603 -14.66 5.75 -31.21
N ASP A 604 -14.17 6.98 -31.09
CA ASP A 604 -14.97 8.21 -31.25
C ASP A 604 -15.53 8.39 -32.67
N GLU A 605 -14.77 7.97 -33.68
CA GLU A 605 -15.21 7.96 -35.08
C GLU A 605 -16.16 6.79 -35.41
N GLY A 606 -16.29 5.81 -34.52
CA GLY A 606 -17.04 4.57 -34.73
C GLY A 606 -16.39 3.65 -35.78
N ASP A 607 -15.07 3.69 -35.93
CA ASP A 607 -14.30 2.84 -36.84
C ASP A 607 -13.95 1.49 -36.19
N ALA A 608 -14.99 0.68 -35.97
CA ALA A 608 -14.90 -0.65 -35.37
C ALA A 608 -13.80 -1.54 -35.98
N ALA A 609 -13.61 -1.46 -37.31
CA ALA A 609 -12.61 -2.28 -38.00
C ALA A 609 -11.17 -1.87 -37.68
N HIS A 610 -10.95 -0.60 -37.30
CA HIS A 610 -9.64 -0.15 -36.84
C HIS A 610 -9.37 -0.63 -35.41
N VAL A 611 -10.36 -0.52 -34.52
CA VAL A 611 -10.25 -0.97 -33.13
C VAL A 611 -10.03 -2.48 -33.05
N GLU A 612 -10.81 -3.26 -33.80
CA GLU A 612 -10.64 -4.73 -33.96
C GLU A 612 -9.22 -5.06 -34.44
N GLN A 613 -8.73 -4.39 -35.49
CA GLN A 613 -7.40 -4.65 -36.01
C GLN A 613 -6.30 -4.30 -34.98
N ARG A 614 -6.43 -3.17 -34.28
CA ARG A 614 -5.40 -2.67 -33.37
C ARG A 614 -5.30 -3.50 -32.10
N THR A 615 -6.43 -3.95 -31.55
CA THR A 615 -6.47 -4.83 -30.36
C THR A 615 -5.77 -6.15 -30.65
N LEU A 616 -6.11 -6.82 -31.76
CA LEU A 616 -5.46 -8.07 -32.17
C LEU A 616 -3.96 -7.88 -32.43
N GLU A 617 -3.57 -6.82 -33.15
CA GLU A 617 -2.15 -6.52 -33.41
C GLU A 617 -1.36 -6.25 -32.13
N HIS A 618 -1.99 -5.63 -31.12
CA HIS A 618 -1.32 -5.34 -29.85
C HIS A 618 -1.12 -6.59 -28.99
N ILE A 619 -2.15 -7.44 -28.84
CA ILE A 619 -2.03 -8.74 -28.14
C ILE A 619 -0.87 -9.55 -28.72
N GLU A 620 -0.81 -9.71 -30.06
CA GLU A 620 0.31 -10.39 -30.71
C GLU A 620 1.65 -9.73 -30.36
N THR A 621 1.70 -8.39 -30.38
CA THR A 621 2.95 -7.65 -30.20
C THR A 621 3.52 -7.78 -28.79
N ILE A 622 2.71 -7.59 -27.75
CA ILE A 622 3.19 -7.53 -26.37
C ILE A 622 3.55 -8.93 -25.85
N ILE A 623 2.72 -9.95 -26.13
CA ILE A 623 3.00 -11.34 -25.73
C ILE A 623 4.22 -11.88 -26.46
N GLU A 624 4.38 -11.66 -27.77
CA GLU A 624 5.59 -12.09 -28.50
C GLU A 624 6.87 -11.35 -28.05
N HIS A 625 6.73 -10.11 -27.54
CA HIS A 625 7.86 -9.29 -27.12
C HIS A 625 8.49 -9.82 -25.83
N TYR A 626 7.68 -10.13 -24.82
CA TYR A 626 8.15 -10.68 -23.55
C TYR A 626 8.33 -12.20 -23.59
N GLY A 627 7.52 -12.93 -24.35
CA GLY A 627 7.70 -14.37 -24.54
C GLY A 627 7.68 -15.14 -23.21
N ASP A 628 8.74 -15.90 -22.94
CA ASP A 628 8.87 -16.75 -21.74
C ASP A 628 9.23 -15.95 -20.48
N ASP A 629 9.30 -14.61 -20.55
CA ASP A 629 9.65 -13.75 -19.41
C ASP A 629 8.45 -13.50 -18.47
N MET A 630 7.23 -13.88 -18.85
CA MET A 630 6.01 -13.72 -18.05
C MET A 630 5.45 -15.10 -17.67
N GLU A 631 5.01 -15.26 -16.44
CA GLU A 631 4.35 -16.50 -16.00
C GLU A 631 2.92 -16.59 -16.53
N HIS A 632 2.21 -15.46 -16.55
CA HIS A 632 0.86 -15.38 -17.08
C HIS A 632 0.49 -13.95 -17.49
N TRP A 633 -0.57 -13.82 -18.31
CA TRP A 633 -1.06 -12.55 -18.83
C TRP A 633 -2.54 -12.34 -18.52
N ASP A 634 -2.88 -11.16 -18.01
CA ASP A 634 -4.25 -10.66 -18.15
C ASP A 634 -4.46 -10.24 -19.61
N VAL A 635 -5.23 -11.03 -20.35
CA VAL A 635 -5.46 -10.75 -21.78
C VAL A 635 -6.40 -9.56 -21.93
N VAL A 636 -7.47 -9.53 -21.14
CA VAL A 636 -8.44 -8.43 -21.13
C VAL A 636 -8.80 -8.11 -19.69
N ASN A 637 -8.44 -6.92 -19.23
CA ASN A 637 -8.80 -6.40 -17.93
C ASN A 637 -10.21 -5.80 -17.96
N GLU A 638 -10.99 -6.06 -16.91
CA GLU A 638 -12.29 -5.44 -16.63
C GLU A 638 -13.32 -5.63 -17.75
N ALA A 639 -13.32 -6.82 -18.36
CA ALA A 639 -14.17 -7.09 -19.49
C ALA A 639 -15.68 -7.01 -19.15
N ILE A 640 -16.09 -7.22 -17.90
CA ILE A 640 -17.48 -7.07 -17.47
C ILE A 640 -17.86 -5.59 -17.40
N HIS A 641 -16.99 -4.76 -16.81
CA HIS A 641 -17.27 -3.36 -16.52
C HIS A 641 -16.99 -2.41 -17.70
N GLU A 642 -16.07 -2.79 -18.59
CA GLU A 642 -15.63 -1.99 -19.75
C GLU A 642 -16.06 -2.64 -21.09
N PRO A 643 -17.35 -2.59 -21.47
CA PRO A 643 -17.87 -3.28 -22.65
C PRO A 643 -17.62 -2.54 -23.98
N GLU A 644 -17.19 -1.27 -23.95
CA GLU A 644 -17.28 -0.36 -25.11
C GLU A 644 -16.61 -0.91 -26.39
N MET A 645 -15.38 -1.43 -26.29
CA MET A 645 -14.70 -2.01 -27.47
C MET A 645 -15.47 -3.21 -28.04
N LYS A 646 -16.03 -4.06 -27.18
CA LYS A 646 -16.81 -5.24 -27.57
C LYS A 646 -18.10 -4.83 -28.28
N GLU A 647 -18.83 -3.87 -27.69
CA GLU A 647 -20.06 -3.33 -28.27
C GLU A 647 -19.82 -2.59 -29.59
N LEU A 648 -18.70 -1.89 -29.73
CA LEU A 648 -18.35 -1.21 -30.97
C LEU A 648 -18.07 -2.21 -32.10
N ILE A 649 -17.34 -3.29 -31.81
CA ILE A 649 -16.90 -4.28 -32.81
C ILE A 649 -18.04 -5.20 -33.22
N ASP A 650 -18.72 -5.81 -32.24
CA ASP A 650 -19.77 -6.81 -32.49
C ASP A 650 -21.17 -6.20 -32.60
N GLY A 651 -21.34 -4.97 -32.12
CA GLY A 651 -22.57 -4.19 -32.14
C GLY A 651 -23.37 -4.28 -30.84
N GLU A 652 -24.05 -3.18 -30.49
CA GLU A 652 -24.88 -2.99 -29.26
C GLU A 652 -26.01 -4.04 -29.03
N ASP A 653 -26.31 -4.90 -30.01
CA ASP A 653 -27.31 -5.98 -29.87
C ASP A 653 -26.68 -7.31 -29.36
N VAL A 654 -25.35 -7.37 -29.23
CA VAL A 654 -24.59 -8.52 -28.74
C VAL A 654 -24.37 -8.37 -27.23
N ASP A 655 -24.47 -9.48 -26.51
CA ASP A 655 -24.16 -9.51 -25.08
C ASP A 655 -22.65 -9.39 -24.90
N PRO A 656 -22.13 -8.31 -24.28
CA PRO A 656 -20.69 -8.07 -24.17
C PRO A 656 -19.96 -9.12 -23.33
N VAL A 657 -20.67 -9.85 -22.46
CA VAL A 657 -20.10 -10.92 -21.63
C VAL A 657 -19.64 -12.11 -22.47
N GLU A 658 -20.33 -12.38 -23.58
CA GLU A 658 -20.12 -13.52 -24.49
C GLU A 658 -19.83 -13.04 -25.93
N ALA A 659 -19.13 -11.90 -26.06
CA ALA A 659 -18.90 -11.26 -27.35
C ALA A 659 -17.93 -12.09 -28.23
N PRO A 660 -18.22 -12.30 -29.53
CA PRO A 660 -17.30 -12.99 -30.44
C PRO A 660 -15.87 -12.43 -30.49
N ILE A 661 -15.69 -11.11 -30.38
CA ILE A 661 -14.36 -10.50 -30.36
C ILE A 661 -13.55 -10.89 -29.11
N LEU A 662 -14.22 -11.15 -27.99
CA LEU A 662 -13.56 -11.62 -26.76
C LEU A 662 -12.92 -12.99 -27.00
N GLU A 663 -13.65 -13.93 -27.61
CA GLU A 663 -13.10 -15.23 -28.03
C GLU A 663 -11.91 -15.05 -28.98
N GLU A 664 -12.00 -14.15 -29.97
CA GLU A 664 -10.91 -13.90 -30.93
C GLU A 664 -9.65 -13.29 -30.28
N TRP A 665 -9.80 -12.44 -29.26
CA TRP A 665 -8.68 -11.92 -28.48
C TRP A 665 -7.93 -13.02 -27.72
N TYR A 666 -8.65 -13.92 -27.04
CA TYR A 666 -8.05 -15.04 -26.31
C TYR A 666 -7.50 -16.12 -27.26
N GLU A 667 -8.14 -16.38 -28.41
CA GLU A 667 -7.59 -17.25 -29.46
C GLU A 667 -6.26 -16.68 -29.97
N THR A 668 -6.20 -15.36 -30.20
CA THR A 668 -4.99 -14.68 -30.66
C THR A 668 -3.87 -14.78 -29.63
N ALA A 669 -4.19 -14.54 -28.35
CA ALA A 669 -3.24 -14.72 -27.26
C ALA A 669 -2.72 -16.16 -27.19
N THR A 670 -3.62 -17.16 -27.29
CA THR A 670 -3.27 -18.60 -27.27
C THR A 670 -2.36 -18.98 -28.44
N ASP A 671 -2.55 -18.38 -29.61
CA ASP A 671 -1.75 -18.65 -30.81
C ASP A 671 -0.29 -18.14 -30.70
N VAL A 672 -0.03 -17.12 -29.87
CA VAL A 672 1.29 -16.49 -29.72
C VAL A 672 1.98 -16.75 -28.39
N ALA A 673 1.24 -17.09 -27.34
CA ALA A 673 1.78 -17.41 -26.02
C ALA A 673 2.74 -18.62 -26.09
N PRO A 674 3.92 -18.55 -25.45
CA PRO A 674 4.80 -19.71 -25.34
C PRO A 674 4.21 -20.84 -24.51
N GLU A 675 4.75 -22.07 -24.67
CA GLU A 675 4.36 -23.20 -23.82
C GLU A 675 4.74 -22.90 -22.36
N GLY A 676 3.74 -22.86 -21.47
CA GLY A 676 3.94 -22.61 -20.04
C GLY A 676 3.42 -21.27 -19.56
N VAL A 677 3.18 -20.30 -20.45
CA VAL A 677 2.61 -19.00 -20.08
C VAL A 677 1.08 -19.08 -20.06
N ALA A 678 0.47 -18.85 -18.89
CA ALA A 678 -0.97 -18.89 -18.74
C ALA A 678 -1.65 -17.60 -19.26
N LEU A 679 -2.92 -17.73 -19.66
CA LEU A 679 -3.75 -16.65 -20.19
C LEU A 679 -5.00 -16.51 -19.33
N ASP A 680 -5.15 -15.33 -18.75
CA ASP A 680 -6.06 -15.13 -17.63
C ASP A 680 -7.13 -14.08 -17.95
N VAL A 681 -8.31 -14.28 -17.36
CA VAL A 681 -9.34 -13.23 -17.21
C VAL A 681 -9.08 -12.46 -15.91
N ASN A 682 -9.36 -11.15 -15.86
CA ASN A 682 -9.18 -10.35 -14.64
C ASN A 682 -10.26 -9.26 -14.53
N ASP A 683 -10.91 -9.14 -13.36
CA ASP A 683 -11.99 -8.16 -13.15
C ASP A 683 -12.18 -7.82 -11.65
N TYR A 684 -12.77 -6.64 -11.34
CA TYR A 684 -13.16 -6.24 -9.98
C TYR A 684 -14.61 -6.61 -9.67
N ASN A 685 -15.00 -6.50 -8.39
CA ASN A 685 -16.38 -6.79 -7.92
C ASN A 685 -16.92 -8.19 -8.27
N VAL A 686 -16.04 -9.10 -8.67
CA VAL A 686 -16.31 -10.53 -8.90
C VAL A 686 -16.09 -11.36 -7.64
N LEU A 687 -15.23 -10.88 -6.72
CA LEU A 687 -15.14 -11.43 -5.37
C LEU A 687 -15.67 -10.43 -4.35
N ALA A 688 -15.17 -9.20 -4.31
CA ALA A 688 -15.60 -8.19 -3.33
C ALA A 688 -17.09 -7.85 -3.40
N GLY A 689 -17.64 -7.38 -2.28
CA GLY A 689 -18.96 -6.76 -2.17
C GLY A 689 -20.15 -7.71 -2.04
N PRO A 690 -21.38 -7.19 -2.20
CA PRO A 690 -22.58 -8.01 -2.38
C PRO A 690 -23.04 -8.07 -3.87
N TYR A 691 -22.10 -8.02 -4.83
CA TYR A 691 -22.40 -7.86 -6.27
C TYR A 691 -22.73 -9.16 -7.02
N GLU A 692 -23.75 -9.89 -6.59
CA GLU A 692 -24.13 -11.18 -7.20
C GLU A 692 -24.35 -11.13 -8.72
N GLY A 693 -24.84 -10.02 -9.27
CA GLY A 693 -25.03 -9.86 -10.72
C GLY A 693 -23.71 -9.86 -11.49
N THR A 694 -22.69 -9.18 -10.95
CA THR A 694 -21.33 -9.17 -11.51
C THR A 694 -20.72 -10.57 -11.41
N ARG A 695 -20.94 -11.28 -10.30
CA ARG A 695 -20.48 -12.67 -10.13
C ARG A 695 -21.11 -13.62 -11.14
N ASP A 696 -22.41 -13.47 -11.41
CA ASP A 696 -23.16 -14.19 -12.44
C ASP A 696 -22.58 -13.96 -13.84
N ASP A 697 -22.30 -12.71 -14.20
CA ASP A 697 -21.75 -12.39 -15.53
C ASP A 697 -20.30 -12.86 -15.68
N TYR A 698 -19.49 -12.79 -14.63
CA TYR A 698 -18.11 -13.27 -14.67
C TYR A 698 -18.02 -14.80 -14.77
N GLU A 699 -18.83 -15.54 -14.01
CA GLU A 699 -18.95 -17.01 -14.17
C GLU A 699 -19.30 -17.38 -15.61
N ARG A 700 -20.24 -16.65 -16.21
CA ARG A 700 -20.68 -16.88 -17.59
C ARG A 700 -19.58 -16.57 -18.61
N GLN A 701 -18.78 -15.54 -18.38
CA GLN A 701 -17.62 -15.22 -19.22
C GLN A 701 -16.53 -16.29 -19.13
N ILE A 702 -16.24 -16.78 -17.92
CA ILE A 702 -15.31 -17.89 -17.69
C ILE A 702 -15.79 -19.12 -18.45
N GLU A 703 -17.05 -19.53 -18.27
CA GLU A 703 -17.64 -20.67 -19.00
C GLU A 703 -17.56 -20.47 -20.52
N PHE A 704 -17.85 -19.26 -21.00
CA PHE A 704 -17.79 -18.92 -22.42
C PHE A 704 -16.39 -19.10 -23.02
N LEU A 705 -15.35 -18.63 -22.33
CA LEU A 705 -13.96 -18.76 -22.76
C LEU A 705 -13.42 -20.17 -22.60
N ALA A 706 -13.75 -20.86 -21.49
CA ALA A 706 -13.36 -22.24 -21.27
C ALA A 706 -13.96 -23.22 -22.30
N ASP A 707 -15.17 -22.94 -22.80
CA ASP A 707 -15.83 -23.74 -23.86
C ASP A 707 -15.38 -23.37 -25.29
N ALA A 708 -14.60 -22.30 -25.48
CA ALA A 708 -14.21 -21.80 -26.80
C ALA A 708 -13.20 -22.70 -27.51
N ASP A 709 -13.37 -22.88 -28.84
CA ASP A 709 -12.51 -23.76 -29.64
C ASP A 709 -11.19 -23.06 -29.99
N GLY A 710 -10.14 -23.23 -29.18
CA GLY A 710 -8.82 -22.65 -29.46
C GLY A 710 -8.36 -21.60 -28.47
N VAL A 711 -9.12 -21.41 -27.39
CA VAL A 711 -8.70 -20.71 -26.18
C VAL A 711 -8.16 -21.74 -25.18
N ASP A 712 -7.02 -21.45 -24.58
CA ASP A 712 -6.46 -22.19 -23.44
C ASP A 712 -6.47 -21.27 -22.23
N LEU A 713 -7.60 -21.22 -21.52
CA LEU A 713 -7.76 -20.36 -20.34
C LEU A 713 -6.92 -20.94 -19.20
N GLY A 714 -5.90 -20.21 -18.77
CA GLY A 714 -4.94 -20.65 -17.76
C GLY A 714 -5.30 -20.20 -16.35
N GLY A 715 -6.01 -19.09 -16.20
CA GLY A 715 -6.31 -18.52 -14.89
C GLY A 715 -7.52 -17.60 -14.83
N ILE A 716 -7.99 -17.39 -13.61
CA ILE A 716 -9.13 -16.55 -13.23
C ILE A 716 -8.67 -15.59 -12.14
N GLY A 717 -8.46 -14.34 -12.54
CA GLY A 717 -8.02 -13.23 -11.70
C GLY A 717 -9.17 -12.51 -11.01
N LEU A 718 -9.08 -12.42 -9.69
CA LEU A 718 -10.01 -11.74 -8.81
C LEU A 718 -9.28 -10.53 -8.22
N GLN A 719 -9.51 -9.32 -8.77
CA GLN A 719 -8.76 -8.12 -8.37
C GLN A 719 -8.79 -7.91 -6.85
N SER A 720 -9.98 -8.04 -6.25
CA SER A 720 -10.14 -8.08 -4.79
C SER A 720 -9.78 -6.76 -4.08
N HIS A 721 -10.11 -5.62 -4.69
CA HIS A 721 -10.22 -4.35 -4.00
C HIS A 721 -11.40 -4.38 -3.02
N PHE A 722 -11.16 -4.19 -1.73
CA PHE A 722 -12.19 -4.21 -0.69
C PHE A 722 -12.34 -2.85 -0.01
N SER A 723 -13.57 -2.41 0.18
CA SER A 723 -13.91 -1.49 1.27
C SER A 723 -14.44 -2.23 2.49
N ARG A 724 -14.57 -1.53 3.62
CA ARG A 724 -15.12 -2.12 4.85
C ARG A 724 -16.51 -2.72 4.64
N SER A 725 -17.33 -2.07 3.83
CA SER A 725 -18.72 -2.49 3.55
C SER A 725 -18.83 -3.72 2.65
N GLU A 726 -17.71 -4.17 2.08
CA GLU A 726 -17.61 -5.23 1.10
C GLU A 726 -16.91 -6.48 1.65
N GLN A 727 -16.57 -6.47 2.94
CA GLN A 727 -15.97 -7.59 3.65
C GLN A 727 -16.82 -8.86 3.53
N LEU A 728 -16.13 -9.99 3.37
CA LEU A 728 -16.73 -11.30 3.27
C LEU A 728 -16.26 -12.22 4.40
N THR A 729 -17.14 -13.13 4.80
CA THR A 729 -16.77 -14.24 5.67
C THR A 729 -15.97 -15.30 4.90
N PRO A 730 -15.16 -16.14 5.59
CA PRO A 730 -14.48 -17.29 5.00
C PRO A 730 -15.41 -18.22 4.20
N GLY A 731 -16.67 -18.39 4.64
CA GLY A 731 -17.64 -19.21 3.95
C GLY A 731 -18.08 -18.62 2.60
N GLU A 732 -18.32 -17.32 2.54
CA GLU A 732 -18.70 -16.60 1.31
C GLU A 732 -17.55 -16.55 0.30
N ILE A 733 -16.32 -16.35 0.80
CA ILE A 733 -15.11 -16.42 -0.02
C ILE A 733 -15.01 -17.82 -0.64
N MET A 734 -15.04 -18.87 0.18
CA MET A 734 -14.93 -20.26 -0.30
C MET A 734 -16.03 -20.62 -1.31
N GLU A 735 -17.29 -20.24 -1.07
CA GLU A 735 -18.39 -20.49 -2.00
C GLU A 735 -18.18 -19.81 -3.36
N THR A 736 -17.62 -18.60 -3.37
CA THR A 736 -17.34 -17.85 -4.59
C THR A 736 -16.12 -18.42 -5.33
N LEU A 737 -15.08 -18.85 -4.63
CA LEU A 737 -13.93 -19.52 -5.23
C LEU A 737 -14.34 -20.87 -5.85
N ASP A 738 -15.09 -21.71 -5.12
CA ASP A 738 -15.60 -23.00 -5.61
C ASP A 738 -16.43 -22.82 -6.90
N ARG A 739 -17.22 -21.75 -6.98
CA ARG A 739 -18.01 -21.38 -8.15
C ARG A 739 -17.13 -21.15 -9.39
N TYR A 740 -16.08 -20.35 -9.25
CA TYR A 740 -15.20 -20.03 -10.38
C TYR A 740 -14.29 -21.19 -10.76
N ALA A 741 -13.83 -21.99 -9.79
CA ALA A 741 -13.11 -23.23 -10.05
C ALA A 741 -13.97 -24.24 -10.84
N GLU A 742 -15.28 -24.35 -10.54
CA GLU A 742 -16.18 -25.22 -11.33
C GLU A 742 -16.40 -24.68 -12.76
N ALA A 743 -16.54 -23.36 -12.92
CA ALA A 743 -16.77 -22.72 -14.21
C ALA A 743 -15.55 -22.82 -15.15
N GLY A 744 -14.34 -22.70 -14.60
CA GLY A 744 -13.08 -22.72 -15.35
C GLY A 744 -12.29 -24.02 -15.31
N ASP A 745 -12.90 -25.14 -14.88
CA ASP A 745 -12.27 -26.47 -14.65
C ASP A 745 -10.88 -26.65 -15.30
N GLY A 746 -9.83 -26.49 -14.49
CA GLY A 746 -8.43 -26.60 -14.92
C GLY A 746 -7.68 -25.27 -15.03
N ALA A 747 -8.36 -24.13 -14.94
CA ALA A 747 -7.75 -22.81 -14.76
C ALA A 747 -7.46 -22.54 -13.27
N ALA A 748 -6.33 -21.90 -12.99
CA ALA A 748 -5.95 -21.48 -11.65
C ALA A 748 -6.81 -20.31 -11.17
N LEU A 749 -7.10 -20.22 -9.88
CA LEU A 749 -7.63 -19.02 -9.24
C LEU A 749 -6.47 -18.14 -8.77
N ARG A 750 -6.60 -16.83 -8.94
CA ARG A 750 -5.56 -15.86 -8.56
C ARG A 750 -6.20 -14.66 -7.88
N ILE A 751 -5.71 -14.29 -6.70
CA ILE A 751 -5.97 -12.97 -6.13
C ILE A 751 -4.93 -12.02 -6.73
N THR A 752 -5.39 -11.01 -7.49
CA THR A 752 -4.52 -10.29 -8.42
C THR A 752 -4.14 -8.88 -7.99
N GLU A 753 -4.98 -8.20 -7.21
CA GLU A 753 -4.87 -6.75 -6.93
C GLU A 753 -5.39 -6.42 -5.52
N PHE A 754 -5.10 -7.27 -4.53
CA PHE A 754 -5.69 -7.13 -3.21
C PHE A 754 -5.27 -5.82 -2.53
N ASP A 755 -6.25 -5.03 -2.12
CA ASP A 755 -6.10 -3.92 -1.17
C ASP A 755 -7.39 -3.74 -0.36
N MET A 756 -7.32 -2.87 0.65
CA MET A 756 -8.42 -2.59 1.57
C MET A 756 -8.60 -1.08 1.78
N ALA A 757 -8.36 -0.30 0.73
CA ALA A 757 -8.35 1.15 0.81
C ALA A 757 -9.72 1.68 1.26
N ASP A 758 -9.78 2.14 2.50
CA ASP A 758 -10.99 2.74 3.08
C ASP A 758 -10.58 3.58 4.30
N PRO A 759 -10.67 4.92 4.22
CA PRO A 759 -10.27 5.79 5.32
C PRO A 759 -11.15 5.62 6.58
N ASN A 760 -12.28 4.90 6.48
CA ASN A 760 -13.19 4.60 7.60
C ASN A 760 -13.01 3.18 8.15
N TRP A 761 -11.99 2.45 7.70
CA TRP A 761 -11.66 1.11 8.17
C TRP A 761 -10.39 1.16 9.02
N LEU A 762 -10.53 0.85 10.31
CA LEU A 762 -9.40 0.87 11.23
C LEU A 762 -8.35 -0.18 10.83
N GLU A 763 -7.08 0.17 10.91
CA GLU A 763 -5.95 -0.70 10.56
C GLU A 763 -5.95 -2.06 11.29
N GLU A 764 -6.40 -2.09 12.55
CA GLU A 764 -6.53 -3.33 13.31
C GLU A 764 -7.66 -4.22 12.77
N ASP A 765 -8.78 -3.61 12.33
CA ASP A 765 -9.91 -4.34 11.74
C ASP A 765 -9.56 -4.82 10.31
N LYS A 766 -8.76 -4.05 9.56
CA LYS A 766 -8.18 -4.49 8.27
C LYS A 766 -7.29 -5.70 8.47
N ALA A 767 -6.45 -5.72 9.52
CA ALA A 767 -5.59 -6.85 9.83
C ALA A 767 -6.38 -8.12 10.21
N ASP A 768 -7.47 -7.96 10.96
CA ASP A 768 -8.40 -9.05 11.25
C ASP A 768 -8.99 -9.63 9.96
N PHE A 769 -9.54 -8.79 9.07
CA PHE A 769 -10.07 -9.24 7.78
C PHE A 769 -9.00 -9.89 6.89
N PHE A 770 -7.83 -9.26 6.80
CA PHE A 770 -6.71 -9.77 6.04
C PHE A 770 -6.28 -11.16 6.51
N HIS A 771 -6.26 -11.41 7.82
CA HIS A 771 -5.91 -12.73 8.39
C HIS A 771 -6.82 -13.83 7.85
N TRP A 772 -8.15 -13.66 7.96
CA TRP A 772 -9.05 -14.71 7.50
C TRP A 772 -9.21 -14.74 5.99
N PHE A 773 -9.08 -13.61 5.29
CA PHE A 773 -9.10 -13.55 3.84
C PHE A 773 -7.91 -14.34 3.26
N LEU A 774 -6.68 -13.94 3.60
CA LEU A 774 -5.44 -14.56 3.12
C LEU A 774 -5.40 -16.06 3.44
N LYS A 775 -5.75 -16.43 4.68
CA LYS A 775 -5.78 -17.84 5.10
C LYS A 775 -6.86 -18.65 4.38
N THR A 776 -8.02 -18.06 4.07
CA THR A 776 -9.09 -18.74 3.35
C THR A 776 -8.70 -18.99 1.89
N VAL A 777 -8.20 -17.96 1.19
CA VAL A 777 -7.82 -18.08 -0.23
C VAL A 777 -6.63 -19.01 -0.41
N TYR A 778 -5.60 -18.92 0.44
CA TYR A 778 -4.44 -19.83 0.42
C TYR A 778 -4.85 -21.29 0.64
N SER A 779 -5.90 -21.54 1.44
CA SER A 779 -6.42 -22.88 1.71
C SER A 779 -7.19 -23.52 0.54
N HIS A 780 -7.60 -22.75 -0.48
CA HIS A 780 -8.34 -23.29 -1.62
C HIS A 780 -7.40 -24.08 -2.55
N PRO A 781 -7.76 -25.30 -3.01
CA PRO A 781 -6.86 -26.16 -3.78
C PRO A 781 -6.43 -25.57 -5.13
N ASP A 782 -7.32 -24.83 -5.81
CA ASP A 782 -7.05 -24.26 -7.14
C ASP A 782 -6.47 -22.84 -7.08
N MET A 783 -6.23 -22.27 -5.89
CA MET A 783 -5.58 -20.95 -5.77
C MET A 783 -4.07 -21.10 -6.00
N GLU A 784 -3.45 -20.24 -6.80
CA GLU A 784 -2.00 -20.29 -7.04
C GLU A 784 -1.28 -19.01 -6.59
N ASP A 785 -1.99 -17.86 -6.63
CA ASP A 785 -1.38 -16.56 -6.41
C ASP A 785 -2.13 -15.69 -5.40
N PHE A 786 -1.37 -14.89 -4.67
CA PHE A 786 -1.86 -13.75 -3.91
C PHE A 786 -0.99 -12.52 -4.14
N VAL A 787 -1.52 -11.55 -4.90
CA VAL A 787 -0.83 -10.30 -5.22
C VAL A 787 -1.56 -9.12 -4.57
N MET A 788 -0.82 -8.30 -3.82
CA MET A 788 -1.30 -7.03 -3.26
C MET A 788 -1.12 -5.90 -4.28
N TRP A 789 -2.04 -4.94 -4.34
CA TRP A 789 -1.94 -3.83 -5.30
C TRP A 789 -1.09 -2.66 -4.80
N GLY A 790 0.15 -2.97 -4.44
CA GLY A 790 1.12 -2.04 -3.84
C GLY A 790 1.45 -2.45 -2.41
N LEU A 791 2.60 -1.98 -1.91
CA LEU A 791 3.05 -2.32 -0.56
C LEU A 791 3.21 -1.10 0.36
N TRP A 792 3.24 0.11 -0.19
CA TRP A 792 3.64 1.33 0.50
C TRP A 792 2.72 2.50 0.11
N ASP A 793 2.19 3.23 1.09
CA ASP A 793 1.15 4.27 0.89
C ASP A 793 1.53 5.30 -0.19
N ASP A 794 2.75 5.85 -0.16
CA ASP A 794 3.18 6.88 -1.13
C ASP A 794 3.34 6.36 -2.58
N GLU A 795 3.27 5.03 -2.77
CA GLU A 795 3.29 4.39 -4.09
C GLU A 795 2.09 3.42 -4.22
N HIS A 796 0.93 3.88 -3.73
CA HIS A 796 -0.35 3.21 -3.85
C HIS A 796 -1.39 4.16 -4.45
N TRP A 797 -2.25 3.66 -5.33
CA TRP A 797 -3.21 4.47 -6.09
C TRP A 797 -4.27 5.21 -5.25
N GLU A 798 -4.48 4.78 -4.01
CA GLU A 798 -5.43 5.34 -3.03
C GLU A 798 -4.75 5.76 -1.71
N ASP A 799 -3.41 5.88 -1.67
CA ASP A 799 -2.63 6.28 -0.49
C ASP A 799 -2.88 5.42 0.78
N ASP A 800 -3.29 4.15 0.60
CA ASP A 800 -3.69 3.23 1.68
C ASP A 800 -3.28 1.78 1.34
N ALA A 801 -1.97 1.56 1.22
CA ALA A 801 -1.37 0.28 0.89
C ALA A 801 -1.49 -0.72 2.04
N PRO A 802 -1.54 -2.03 1.75
CA PRO A 802 -1.69 -3.05 2.78
C PRO A 802 -0.53 -3.20 3.77
N LEU A 803 0.74 -2.85 3.48
CA LEU A 803 1.85 -3.28 4.35
C LEU A 803 2.60 -2.16 5.08
N PHE A 804 2.85 -1.03 4.42
CA PHE A 804 3.65 0.06 4.97
C PHE A 804 2.96 1.41 4.83
N ASP A 805 3.00 2.21 5.88
CA ASP A 805 2.60 3.61 5.81
C ASP A 805 3.61 4.46 5.01
N ALA A 806 3.28 5.72 4.73
CA ALA A 806 4.12 6.64 3.95
C ALA A 806 5.58 6.75 4.49
N ASP A 807 5.77 6.60 5.80
CA ASP A 807 7.07 6.65 6.47
C ASP A 807 7.80 5.30 6.53
N TRP A 808 7.30 4.29 5.81
CA TRP A 808 7.77 2.89 5.83
C TRP A 808 7.62 2.18 7.18
N ASN A 809 6.73 2.64 8.07
CA ASN A 809 6.41 1.86 9.26
C ASN A 809 5.47 0.71 8.87
N PRO A 810 5.70 -0.51 9.40
CA PRO A 810 4.82 -1.64 9.13
C PRO A 810 3.44 -1.41 9.76
N LYS A 811 2.39 -1.64 8.97
CA LYS A 811 0.99 -1.67 9.41
C LYS A 811 0.65 -3.00 10.10
N PRO A 812 -0.44 -3.12 10.89
CA PRO A 812 -0.81 -4.38 11.56
C PRO A 812 -0.98 -5.58 10.62
N THR A 813 -1.43 -5.33 9.40
CA THR A 813 -1.50 -6.26 8.25
C THR A 813 -0.14 -6.82 7.82
N HIS A 814 0.95 -6.07 7.94
CA HIS A 814 2.31 -6.60 7.73
C HIS A 814 2.67 -7.68 8.76
N ASP A 815 2.29 -7.51 10.02
CA ASP A 815 2.52 -8.52 11.06
C ASP A 815 1.70 -9.80 10.78
N VAL A 816 0.48 -9.66 10.26
CA VAL A 816 -0.34 -10.80 9.82
C VAL A 816 0.31 -11.51 8.63
N TYR A 817 0.69 -10.76 7.59
CA TYR A 817 1.33 -11.31 6.39
C TYR A 817 2.59 -12.10 6.75
N THR A 818 3.52 -11.46 7.47
CA THR A 818 4.80 -12.07 7.80
C THR A 818 4.66 -13.22 8.78
N GLY A 819 3.72 -13.14 9.73
CA GLY A 819 3.39 -14.24 10.65
C GLY A 819 2.86 -15.47 9.92
N LEU A 820 1.99 -15.30 8.93
CA LEU A 820 1.45 -16.41 8.15
C LEU A 820 2.51 -16.97 7.18
N VAL A 821 3.08 -16.14 6.32
CA VAL A 821 3.93 -16.59 5.20
C VAL A 821 5.32 -17.08 5.64
N PHE A 822 5.95 -16.41 6.61
CA PHE A 822 7.34 -16.67 7.00
C PHE A 822 7.50 -17.35 8.36
N GLU A 823 6.45 -17.40 9.19
CA GLU A 823 6.49 -18.14 10.47
C GLU A 823 5.60 -19.39 10.46
N GLU A 824 4.36 -19.31 9.97
CA GLU A 824 3.41 -20.44 10.00
C GLU A 824 3.55 -21.37 8.78
N TRP A 825 3.70 -20.81 7.58
CA TRP A 825 3.74 -21.53 6.31
C TRP A 825 5.16 -21.79 5.79
N TRP A 826 6.18 -21.51 6.60
CA TRP A 826 7.58 -21.71 6.24
C TRP A 826 8.18 -22.95 6.90
N THR A 827 8.98 -23.72 6.13
CA THR A 827 9.64 -24.91 6.67
C THR A 827 11.13 -24.66 6.93
N ASP A 828 11.53 -24.69 8.20
CA ASP A 828 12.92 -24.70 8.67
C ASP A 828 13.07 -25.76 9.76
N GLU A 829 13.40 -26.98 9.34
CA GLU A 829 13.35 -28.17 10.19
C GLU A 829 14.71 -28.83 10.35
N THR A 830 15.08 -29.12 11.61
CA THR A 830 16.35 -29.76 11.96
C THR A 830 16.14 -30.98 12.82
N GLY A 831 16.85 -32.07 12.51
CA GLY A 831 16.66 -33.34 13.19
C GLY A 831 17.82 -34.31 13.10
N GLU A 832 17.60 -35.50 13.64
CA GLU A 832 18.49 -36.65 13.52
C GLU A 832 17.71 -37.81 12.89
N THR A 833 18.36 -38.58 12.04
CA THR A 833 17.76 -39.80 11.50
C THR A 833 17.47 -40.82 12.60
N ASP A 834 16.42 -41.60 12.41
CA ASP A 834 15.95 -42.57 13.37
C ASP A 834 16.74 -43.89 13.34
N ALA A 835 16.24 -44.93 14.03
CA ALA A 835 16.91 -46.22 14.07
C ALA A 835 16.94 -46.98 12.73
N ASP A 836 16.05 -46.62 11.80
CA ASP A 836 15.97 -47.14 10.45
C ASP A 836 16.68 -46.21 9.43
N GLY A 837 17.26 -45.09 9.90
CA GLY A 837 18.03 -44.14 9.11
C GLY A 837 17.16 -43.10 8.40
N ALA A 838 15.91 -42.94 8.81
CA ALA A 838 14.95 -42.03 8.21
C ALA A 838 14.78 -40.75 9.05
N PHE A 839 14.61 -39.63 8.37
CA PHE A 839 14.11 -38.37 8.92
C PHE A 839 12.81 -38.03 8.19
N ASP A 840 11.69 -38.08 8.90
CA ASP A 840 10.35 -37.81 8.37
C ASP A 840 9.94 -36.39 8.77
N VAL A 841 9.45 -35.61 7.80
CA VAL A 841 8.96 -34.24 8.00
C VAL A 841 7.79 -33.97 7.07
N THR A 842 6.79 -33.23 7.54
CA THR A 842 5.75 -32.64 6.69
C THR A 842 6.21 -31.22 6.38
N ALA A 843 6.46 -30.93 5.11
CA ALA A 843 7.05 -29.68 4.64
C ALA A 843 6.07 -28.95 3.73
N PHE A 844 6.06 -27.62 3.77
CA PHE A 844 5.29 -26.82 2.81
C PHE A 844 5.84 -26.98 1.38
N LEU A 845 5.01 -26.77 0.36
CA LEU A 845 5.45 -26.85 -1.03
C LEU A 845 6.40 -25.68 -1.36
N GLY A 846 7.47 -25.97 -2.09
CA GLY A 846 8.49 -24.98 -2.44
C GLY A 846 9.89 -25.56 -2.69
N GLU A 847 10.85 -24.66 -2.79
CA GLU A 847 12.27 -24.97 -3.02
C GLU A 847 13.03 -25.08 -1.70
N TYR A 848 13.94 -26.04 -1.62
CA TYR A 848 14.64 -26.38 -0.38
C TYR A 848 16.13 -26.59 -0.58
N ASP A 849 16.92 -26.12 0.38
CA ASP A 849 18.27 -26.59 0.63
C ASP A 849 18.24 -27.67 1.73
N LEU A 850 18.77 -28.85 1.41
CA LEU A 850 18.87 -29.99 2.31
C LEU A 850 20.34 -30.27 2.64
N THR A 851 20.69 -30.17 3.92
CA THR A 851 21.99 -30.52 4.46
C THR A 851 21.93 -31.76 5.35
N VAL A 852 22.82 -32.73 5.10
CA VAL A 852 22.95 -33.96 5.87
C VAL A 852 24.37 -34.13 6.39
N ASP A 853 24.50 -34.14 7.72
CA ASP A 853 25.75 -34.24 8.45
C ASP A 853 25.97 -35.65 9.02
N VAL A 854 27.05 -36.30 8.59
CA VAL A 854 27.47 -37.62 9.06
C VAL A 854 28.87 -37.57 9.64
N GLY A 855 28.93 -37.32 10.95
CA GLY A 855 30.18 -37.21 11.70
C GLY A 855 30.94 -35.91 11.41
N ASP A 856 32.01 -35.98 10.61
CA ASP A 856 32.81 -34.82 10.19
C ASP A 856 32.56 -34.45 8.71
N ASN A 857 31.56 -35.06 8.05
CA ASN A 857 31.25 -34.85 6.65
C ASN A 857 29.84 -34.29 6.50
N GLU A 858 29.68 -33.38 5.55
CA GLU A 858 28.47 -32.65 5.23
C GLU A 858 28.12 -32.94 3.75
N ILE A 859 26.85 -33.14 3.47
CA ILE A 859 26.28 -33.32 2.13
C ILE A 859 25.19 -32.26 1.99
N ALA A 860 25.26 -31.43 0.95
CA ALA A 860 24.23 -30.45 0.64
C ALA A 860 23.65 -30.74 -0.76
N THR A 861 22.33 -30.65 -0.90
CA THR A 861 21.60 -30.75 -2.17
C THR A 861 20.39 -29.83 -2.11
N SER A 862 19.89 -29.39 -3.26
CA SER A 862 18.57 -28.77 -3.33
C SER A 862 17.51 -29.78 -3.80
N LEU A 863 16.25 -29.53 -3.48
CA LEU A 863 15.08 -30.27 -3.96
C LEU A 863 13.87 -29.32 -4.05
N SER A 864 12.89 -29.70 -4.87
CA SER A 864 11.63 -29.00 -5.04
C SER A 864 10.48 -29.91 -4.64
N LEU A 865 9.48 -29.34 -3.96
CA LEU A 865 8.21 -29.99 -3.63
C LEU A 865 7.09 -29.21 -4.33
N GLU A 866 6.69 -29.65 -5.52
CA GLU A 866 5.74 -28.93 -6.39
C GLU A 866 4.28 -29.37 -6.19
N GLU A 867 4.04 -30.56 -5.62
CA GLU A 867 2.69 -31.09 -5.43
C GLU A 867 2.59 -31.93 -4.14
N PRO A 868 1.39 -32.01 -3.50
CA PRO A 868 1.20 -32.86 -2.32
C PRO A 868 1.53 -34.32 -2.63
N THR A 869 2.50 -34.88 -1.89
CA THR A 869 3.05 -36.21 -2.19
C THR A 869 3.56 -36.93 -0.94
N ASP A 870 3.69 -38.26 -1.04
CA ASP A 870 4.36 -39.14 -0.08
C ASP A 870 5.78 -39.47 -0.59
N GLU A 871 6.60 -38.46 -0.88
CA GLU A 871 7.91 -38.65 -1.48
C GLU A 871 8.97 -39.15 -0.49
N SER A 872 9.88 -39.98 -1.01
CA SER A 872 11.04 -40.45 -0.25
C SER A 872 12.31 -40.22 -1.03
N LEU A 873 13.19 -39.40 -0.45
CA LEU A 873 14.51 -39.12 -0.96
C LEU A 873 15.52 -40.08 -0.33
N GLU A 874 16.16 -40.91 -1.15
CA GLU A 874 17.19 -41.85 -0.69
C GLU A 874 18.60 -41.27 -0.88
N ILE A 875 19.29 -41.02 0.23
CA ILE A 875 20.70 -40.60 0.28
C ILE A 875 21.58 -41.80 0.61
N ILE A 876 22.32 -42.29 -0.40
CA ILE A 876 23.24 -43.42 -0.25
C ILE A 876 24.68 -42.92 -0.07
N LEU A 877 25.27 -43.19 1.10
CA LEU A 877 26.66 -42.87 1.41
C LEU A 877 27.61 -43.91 0.81
N VAL A 878 28.39 -43.51 -0.19
CA VAL A 878 29.37 -44.41 -0.83
C VAL A 878 30.75 -44.29 -0.21
N ASP A 879 31.25 -45.35 0.46
CA ASP A 879 32.65 -45.42 0.93
C ASP A 879 33.63 -45.65 -0.24
N ILE A 880 34.42 -44.64 -0.61
CA ILE A 880 35.49 -44.79 -1.60
C ILE A 880 36.81 -45.20 -0.91
N ASP A 881 37.19 -46.47 -1.07
CA ASP A 881 38.52 -46.99 -0.65
C ASP A 881 39.58 -46.50 -1.64
N VAL A 882 40.15 -45.31 -1.40
CA VAL A 882 41.29 -44.80 -2.17
C VAL A 882 42.53 -45.62 -1.83
N ARG A 883 42.73 -46.75 -2.53
CA ARG A 883 43.94 -47.56 -2.41
C ARG A 883 45.11 -46.94 -3.17
N GLY A 884 45.64 -45.84 -2.60
CA GLY A 884 46.69 -45.02 -3.19
C GLY A 884 47.60 -44.33 -2.17
N SER A 885 48.12 -45.07 -1.18
CA SER A 885 49.23 -44.64 -0.31
C SER A 885 49.04 -43.36 0.51
N GLY A 886 48.10 -43.36 1.44
CA GLY A 886 48.23 -42.58 2.69
C GLY A 886 46.97 -41.88 3.14
N GLN A 887 46.27 -42.50 4.11
CA GLN A 887 45.29 -41.90 5.03
C GLN A 887 44.25 -40.93 4.42
N GLY A 888 43.16 -41.50 3.92
CA GLY A 888 41.86 -40.83 3.76
C GLY A 888 40.86 -41.86 3.23
N ASN A 889 39.83 -42.19 4.02
CA ASN A 889 38.62 -42.80 3.47
C ASN A 889 37.71 -41.60 3.16
N GLY A 890 37.41 -41.33 1.89
CA GLY A 890 36.45 -40.32 1.49
C GLY A 890 35.15 -40.99 1.08
N ARG A 891 34.01 -40.39 1.45
CA ARG A 891 32.67 -40.80 0.99
C ARG A 891 32.18 -39.82 -0.08
N VAL A 892 31.48 -40.29 -1.11
CA VAL A 892 30.89 -39.45 -2.17
C VAL A 892 29.40 -39.77 -2.28
N PRO A 893 28.50 -38.77 -2.31
CA PRO A 893 27.06 -39.01 -2.46
C PRO A 893 26.69 -39.41 -3.90
N VAL A 894 25.62 -40.18 -4.04
CA VAL A 894 24.95 -40.48 -5.32
C VAL A 894 23.47 -40.21 -5.12
N HIS A 895 22.88 -39.38 -6.00
CA HIS A 895 21.45 -39.04 -5.96
C HIS A 895 20.65 -40.05 -6.77
N LEU A 896 19.49 -40.46 -6.24
CA LEU A 896 18.53 -41.32 -6.93
C LEU A 896 17.13 -40.76 -6.70
N HIS A 897 16.41 -40.49 -7.78
CA HIS A 897 14.98 -40.14 -7.71
C HIS A 897 14.14 -41.41 -7.50
N GLY A 898 13.04 -41.28 -6.76
CA GLY A 898 12.14 -42.38 -6.43
C GLY A 898 11.63 -43.10 -7.67
N GLY A 899 12.12 -44.33 -7.90
CA GLY A 899 11.71 -45.19 -9.02
C GLY A 899 12.86 -45.77 -9.85
N ASP A 900 14.06 -45.19 -9.75
CA ASP A 900 15.24 -45.67 -10.46
C ASP A 900 15.97 -46.77 -9.67
N GLU A 901 16.18 -47.94 -10.30
CA GLU A 901 16.90 -49.05 -9.69
C GLU A 901 18.42 -48.79 -9.80
N PHE A 902 19.07 -48.33 -8.72
CA PHE A 902 20.53 -48.26 -8.64
C PHE A 902 21.12 -49.61 -8.25
N ASP A 903 21.85 -50.24 -9.17
CA ASP A 903 22.73 -51.36 -8.82
C ASP A 903 24.15 -50.81 -8.57
N PRO A 904 24.68 -50.88 -7.34
CA PRO A 904 26.07 -50.53 -7.04
C PRO A 904 27.09 -51.31 -7.90
N ALA A 905 26.70 -52.42 -8.54
CA ALA A 905 27.52 -53.17 -9.48
C ALA A 905 27.66 -52.51 -10.87
N ASP A 906 26.82 -51.53 -11.22
CA ASP A 906 26.86 -50.79 -12.48
C ASP A 906 27.87 -49.62 -12.48
N VAL A 907 28.40 -49.27 -11.30
CA VAL A 907 29.54 -48.39 -11.16
C VAL A 907 30.83 -49.14 -11.57
N ASP A 908 31.45 -48.78 -12.69
CA ASP A 908 32.74 -49.37 -13.10
C ASP A 908 33.92 -48.80 -12.29
N TYR A 909 34.12 -49.38 -11.11
CA TYR A 909 35.23 -49.06 -10.20
C TYR A 909 36.64 -49.26 -10.81
N GLU A 910 36.80 -49.94 -11.96
CA GLU A 910 38.09 -50.07 -12.65
C GLU A 910 38.40 -48.89 -13.59
N THR A 911 37.42 -48.04 -13.91
CA THR A 911 37.57 -46.88 -14.80
C THR A 911 37.73 -45.54 -14.10
N VAL A 912 37.37 -45.45 -12.82
CA VAL A 912 37.69 -44.29 -11.97
C VAL A 912 39.21 -44.24 -11.75
N ARG A 913 39.91 -43.33 -12.44
CA ARG A 913 41.36 -43.15 -12.31
C ARG A 913 41.72 -41.83 -11.65
N PHE A 914 42.29 -41.92 -10.44
CA PHE A 914 42.96 -40.82 -9.78
C PHE A 914 44.41 -40.68 -10.28
N GLY A 915 44.74 -39.51 -10.84
CA GLY A 915 46.08 -38.97 -11.05
C GLY A 915 47.18 -39.87 -11.68
N ASP A 916 47.37 -39.77 -12.99
CA ASP A 916 48.72 -39.89 -13.61
C ASP A 916 48.76 -39.10 -14.94
N PRO A 917 49.43 -37.92 -15.03
CA PRO A 917 49.41 -37.07 -16.22
C PRO A 917 50.27 -37.59 -17.39
N ASP A 918 50.85 -38.80 -17.33
CA ASP A 918 51.87 -39.24 -18.30
C ASP A 918 51.55 -40.55 -19.04
N LEU A 919 50.30 -40.78 -19.46
CA LEU A 919 49.97 -41.88 -20.39
C LEU A 919 48.91 -41.50 -21.45
N VAL A 920 49.29 -40.64 -22.41
CA VAL A 920 48.67 -40.65 -23.75
C VAL A 920 49.66 -41.22 -24.76
N ALA A 921 49.47 -42.50 -25.10
CA ALA A 921 50.03 -43.11 -26.30
C ALA A 921 48.90 -43.65 -27.17
N ALA A 922 48.49 -42.82 -28.13
CA ALA A 922 47.99 -43.12 -29.48
C ALA A 922 47.06 -44.34 -29.73
N GLY A 923 45.87 -44.06 -30.27
CA GLY A 923 45.32 -44.83 -31.40
C GLY A 923 43.81 -44.98 -31.46
N ASP A 924 43.21 -44.37 -32.50
CA ASP A 924 41.98 -44.71 -33.27
C ASP A 924 40.65 -44.94 -32.51
N GLY A 925 39.48 -44.44 -32.91
CA GLY A 925 39.01 -43.70 -34.09
C GLY A 925 37.47 -43.64 -34.07
N SER A 926 36.90 -42.69 -34.84
CA SER A 926 35.47 -42.51 -35.22
C SER A 926 34.45 -42.22 -34.09
N ASP A 927 33.43 -41.37 -34.24
CA ASP A 927 32.87 -40.64 -35.39
C ASP A 927 32.16 -39.36 -34.91
N VAL A 928 32.07 -38.38 -35.82
CA VAL A 928 31.40 -37.08 -35.68
C VAL A 928 29.96 -37.17 -36.17
N VAL A 929 29.02 -36.52 -35.48
CA VAL A 929 27.74 -36.04 -36.05
C VAL A 929 27.62 -34.53 -35.81
N HIS A 930 27.13 -33.81 -36.82
CA HIS A 930 27.13 -32.35 -36.96
C HIS A 930 25.69 -31.81 -37.16
N LEU A 931 25.36 -30.70 -36.47
CA LEU A 931 24.56 -29.50 -36.88
C LEU A 931 23.02 -29.64 -37.03
N PRO A 932 22.21 -28.55 -36.88
CA PRO A 932 22.43 -27.13 -37.27
C PRO A 932 22.15 -26.09 -36.14
N GLY A 933 22.43 -24.78 -36.22
CA GLY A 933 23.00 -23.93 -37.27
C GLY A 933 22.21 -22.62 -37.44
N GLY A 934 22.58 -21.55 -36.73
CA GLY A 934 22.33 -20.14 -37.11
C GLY A 934 23.65 -19.36 -37.02
N GLY A 935 24.06 -18.45 -37.88
CA GLY A 935 23.37 -17.75 -38.95
C GLY A 935 23.74 -16.26 -38.91
N GLY A 936 24.99 -15.86 -39.11
CA GLY A 936 25.37 -14.43 -39.05
C GLY A 936 26.70 -14.07 -39.69
N ASN A 937 26.71 -13.08 -40.57
CA ASN A 937 27.77 -12.73 -41.53
C ASN A 937 29.03 -12.07 -40.94
N GLY A 938 30.18 -12.13 -41.64
CA GLY A 938 31.21 -11.10 -41.35
C GLY A 938 32.62 -11.06 -41.93
N ARG A 939 32.92 -11.66 -43.09
CA ARG A 939 34.09 -11.38 -43.99
C ARG A 939 35.32 -10.58 -43.43
N GLY A 940 36.47 -11.28 -43.38
CA GLY A 940 37.56 -10.98 -44.32
C GLY A 940 38.78 -10.13 -43.89
N ASN A 941 39.92 -10.84 -43.84
CA ASN A 941 41.22 -10.46 -44.45
C ASN A 941 42.29 -9.75 -43.58
N GLY A 942 43.32 -10.53 -43.22
CA GLY A 942 44.68 -10.24 -43.68
C GLY A 942 45.60 -9.31 -42.85
N ASN A 943 46.50 -9.95 -42.10
CA ASN A 943 47.97 -9.75 -42.15
C ASN A 943 48.54 -8.32 -41.96
N GLY A 944 49.22 -8.05 -40.83
CA GLY A 944 50.09 -6.87 -40.77
C GLY A 944 50.69 -6.50 -39.41
N ARG A 945 51.95 -6.87 -39.20
CA ARG A 945 52.83 -6.36 -38.14
C ARG A 945 52.96 -4.83 -38.17
N GLY A 946 53.01 -4.18 -37.01
CA GLY A 946 53.37 -2.75 -36.92
C GLY A 946 53.52 -2.20 -35.50
N ASN A 947 54.72 -2.36 -34.94
CA ASN A 947 55.21 -1.79 -33.68
C ASN A 947 55.20 -0.25 -33.68
N GLY A 948 54.82 0.41 -32.57
CA GLY A 948 54.83 1.88 -32.46
C GLY A 948 54.50 2.42 -31.07
N ASN A 949 55.50 2.36 -30.18
CA ASN A 949 55.51 2.79 -28.78
C ASN A 949 55.47 4.33 -28.60
N GLY A 950 54.77 4.88 -27.58
CA GLY A 950 54.59 6.34 -27.48
C GLY A 950 54.03 7.04 -26.22
N ARG A 951 54.19 6.50 -25.00
CA ARG A 951 54.34 7.19 -23.67
C ARG A 951 53.46 8.41 -23.23
N GLY A 952 52.86 8.26 -22.03
CA GLY A 952 52.70 9.29 -20.97
C GLY A 952 51.48 9.03 -20.06
N ASN A 953 51.58 8.30 -18.94
CA ASN A 953 51.64 8.79 -17.52
C ASN A 953 50.54 9.80 -17.17
N GLY A 954 49.65 9.67 -16.17
CA GLY A 954 49.46 8.75 -15.03
C GLY A 954 48.57 9.45 -13.96
N ASN A 955 47.96 8.66 -13.06
CA ASN A 955 46.96 8.93 -11.99
C ASN A 955 45.50 9.01 -12.47
N GLY A 956 44.53 8.18 -12.08
CA GLY A 956 44.41 7.05 -11.14
C GLY A 956 42.93 6.98 -10.66
N PRO A 957 42.23 5.83 -10.62
CA PRO A 957 40.90 5.72 -9.99
C PRO A 957 40.96 5.00 -8.63
N GLY A 958 40.14 5.45 -7.68
CA GLY A 958 39.54 4.63 -6.61
C GLY A 958 38.05 4.48 -6.98
N ASN A 959 37.51 3.28 -7.10
CA ASN A 959 37.09 2.32 -6.06
C ASN A 959 35.67 2.62 -5.55
N SER A 960 34.68 2.03 -6.20
CA SER A 960 33.38 1.67 -5.63
C SER A 960 33.13 0.18 -5.96
N ASN A 961 32.79 -0.58 -4.93
CA ASN A 961 32.34 -1.97 -4.99
C ASN A 961 30.81 -1.91 -5.12
N GLY A 962 30.25 -2.60 -6.10
CA GLY A 962 28.85 -3.02 -6.15
C GLY A 962 28.84 -4.48 -6.59
N ARG A 963 28.22 -5.34 -5.78
CA ARG A 963 28.12 -6.79 -5.99
C ARG A 963 26.77 -7.06 -6.65
N GLY A 964 26.77 -7.51 -7.91
CA GLY A 964 25.62 -8.17 -8.51
C GLY A 964 25.88 -9.67 -8.54
N ASN A 965 24.92 -10.47 -8.08
CA ASN A 965 24.88 -11.89 -8.35
C ASN A 965 24.47 -12.05 -9.81
N ARG A 966 25.35 -12.66 -10.60
CA ARG A 966 25.00 -13.28 -11.87
C ARG A 966 25.32 -14.74 -11.68
N SER A 967 24.46 -15.63 -12.14
CA SER A 967 24.75 -17.04 -12.34
C SER A 967 26.10 -17.23 -13.03
N GLN A 968 27.14 -17.42 -12.22
CA GLN A 968 28.52 -17.56 -12.68
C GLN A 968 28.84 -19.03 -12.84
N MET A 969 28.84 -19.45 -14.09
CA MET A 969 29.66 -20.56 -14.54
C MET A 969 31.13 -20.25 -14.19
N VAL A 970 31.69 -20.98 -13.22
CA VAL A 970 33.03 -20.72 -12.68
C VAL A 970 34.12 -20.96 -13.74
N HIS A 971 34.76 -19.89 -14.20
CA HIS A 971 35.96 -19.92 -15.04
C HIS A 971 37.16 -19.32 -14.29
N PHE A 972 38.19 -20.12 -14.00
CA PHE A 972 39.47 -19.63 -13.47
C PHE A 972 40.49 -19.34 -14.59
N ASP A 973 40.93 -18.08 -14.72
CA ASP A 973 42.22 -17.73 -15.36
C ASP A 973 42.96 -16.73 -14.47
N GLY A 974 44.16 -17.08 -14.01
CA GLY A 974 44.94 -16.21 -13.13
C GLY A 974 46.11 -16.86 -12.40
N SER A 975 47.24 -16.94 -13.09
CA SER A 975 48.59 -17.19 -12.57
C SER A 975 48.93 -16.52 -11.22
N ASP A 976 49.65 -17.27 -10.38
CA ASP A 976 50.40 -16.84 -9.18
C ASP A 976 49.57 -16.38 -7.96
N SER A 977 48.86 -17.29 -7.29
CA SER A 977 48.84 -17.34 -5.82
C SER A 977 48.44 -18.73 -5.33
N GLY A 978 49.13 -19.24 -4.32
CA GLY A 978 49.15 -20.66 -3.96
C GLY A 978 47.94 -21.15 -3.16
N LEU A 979 46.89 -21.56 -3.87
CA LEU A 979 45.90 -22.53 -3.43
C LEU A 979 46.05 -23.76 -4.35
N GLU A 980 46.72 -24.79 -3.85
CA GLU A 980 46.75 -26.10 -4.49
C GLU A 980 45.65 -26.94 -3.82
N ASP A 981 44.83 -27.60 -4.66
CA ASP A 981 44.04 -28.82 -4.39
C ASP A 981 42.53 -28.71 -4.04
N SER A 982 41.71 -28.37 -5.06
CA SER A 982 40.36 -28.91 -5.27
C SER A 982 39.89 -28.63 -6.71
N ALA A 983 39.35 -29.62 -7.43
CA ALA A 983 38.82 -29.47 -8.79
C ALA A 983 37.41 -30.07 -8.89
N LEU A 984 36.46 -29.29 -9.43
CA LEU A 984 35.10 -29.74 -9.75
C LEU A 984 35.14 -30.68 -10.96
N LEU A 985 34.45 -31.83 -10.91
CA LEU A 985 34.28 -32.73 -12.04
C LEU A 985 32.79 -32.92 -12.33
N THR A 986 32.39 -32.66 -13.58
CA THR A 986 31.04 -32.92 -14.09
C THR A 986 31.10 -33.95 -15.23
N GLY A 987 30.26 -34.97 -15.19
CA GLY A 987 30.09 -35.95 -16.27
C GLY A 987 28.63 -36.38 -16.42
N ARG A 988 28.24 -36.78 -17.65
CA ARG A 988 26.92 -37.32 -17.98
C ARG A 988 27.02 -38.80 -18.33
N THR A 989 26.06 -39.61 -17.87
CA THR A 989 25.89 -41.00 -18.33
C THR A 989 25.20 -41.06 -19.70
N GLU A 990 25.21 -42.23 -20.37
CA GLU A 990 24.55 -42.40 -21.68
C GLU A 990 23.02 -42.20 -21.63
N ASP A 991 22.43 -42.23 -20.43
CA ASP A 991 21.00 -42.07 -20.17
C ASP A 991 20.62 -40.70 -19.56
N GLY A 992 21.58 -39.77 -19.42
CA GLY A 992 21.29 -38.36 -19.13
C GLY A 992 21.62 -37.87 -17.71
N ASN A 993 21.93 -38.76 -16.77
CA ASN A 993 22.14 -38.39 -15.36
C ASN A 993 23.45 -37.62 -15.16
N LEU A 994 23.39 -36.58 -14.31
CA LEU A 994 24.53 -35.76 -13.93
C LEU A 994 25.22 -36.34 -12.68
N ILE A 995 26.56 -36.41 -12.69
CA ILE A 995 27.35 -36.79 -11.51
C ILE A 995 28.13 -35.57 -11.04
N VAL A 996 27.95 -35.18 -9.77
CA VAL A 996 28.68 -34.10 -9.10
C VAL A 996 29.42 -34.65 -7.88
N GLY A 997 30.68 -34.28 -7.71
CA GLY A 997 31.46 -34.66 -6.54
C GLY A 997 32.55 -33.66 -6.22
N THR A 998 32.87 -33.51 -4.93
CA THR A 998 33.96 -32.69 -4.42
C THR A 998 35.07 -33.58 -3.84
N ASP A 999 36.32 -33.12 -3.95
CA ASP A 999 37.47 -33.79 -3.33
C ASP A 999 38.21 -32.77 -2.44
N ARG A 1000 38.57 -33.20 -1.23
CA ARG A 1000 39.51 -32.51 -0.33
C ARG A 1000 40.73 -33.40 -0.17
N LEU A 1001 41.90 -32.91 -0.57
CA LEU A 1001 43.18 -33.60 -0.44
C LEU A 1001 43.71 -33.69 1.00
#